data_AF-A0AAW5D5H6-F1
#
_entry.id   AF-A0AAW5D5H6-F1
#
_cell.length_a   1.000
_cell.length_b   1.000
_cell.length_c   1.000
_cell.angle_alpha   90.00
_cell.angle_beta   90.00
_cell.angle_gamma   90.00
#
_symmetry.space_group_name_H-M   'P 1'
#
loop_
_entity.id
_entity.type
_entity.pdbx_description
1 polymer ?
#
loop_
_entity_poly.entity_id
_entity_poly.type
_entity_poly.pdbx_seq_one_letter_code
_entity_poly.pdbx_strand_id
1 'polypeptide(L)'
;MQTLIKLAKKTLQLSKDLVKSRNNKSLSTAANDNLSTLSFLDGKSPVITRLPGFVYGPLRNIGSTFFRVNSRVSTVQLELINENPEILNFNFLAFWIENEEGNLIRYEGSVICEMSSVVEVLPDPKACLRGDERNTVSVHSKREIRPWWKATLPEPRKIAYVEFCNRKDVWGVRSRGMIFRAFDTHGKCIFRHSKVIKKDAFQAFSEQGAYTLNSCSNYLSEQGYTELCDSVNSLFTKWLKSKHTNEAHRKELLSLLSAADEIIRVATPDMAGTKEEGLEFTVPKGTKYFRVIAFSQKATRDLEMFIDNNGTTSSLRTSHTEVLDPCIFDAKRRNWLLQGVHIFKHKLDISRESDITVWHGGYYSSSAFVQRIIQTSKDGKSWRTIESTLETMLARLQLLEIMEWLLGSKWSKEFTHQLGHFMSTYRISHARAVKGLFKTQRELLPIFFEGIDSGAQSAKFLPRVTYARHGLVVPLKELDSEFLALRMKRFCDFIKSCFGLDAFLCYGTLLGIYRDGDFLPHDDDVDLAVIVDLPEGETYRSESENWLEKFEQEGVKCRLPTPTSLNMHCYFEDFDMDLFFIYRIPKKQKSVWTHMEGYKTREVKRDLFEPLSPIDFKGFSFNTPGNIEGFLQDRYGLGWVTPDPTFEL
;
A
#
# COMPACT_ATOMS: atom_id res chain seq x y z
N MET A 1 12.77 20.23 -32.05
CA MET A 1 11.44 20.43 -31.40
C MET A 1 10.29 20.11 -32.33
N GLN A 2 10.16 20.74 -33.51
CA GLN A 2 9.10 20.41 -34.49
C GLN A 2 9.18 18.96 -35.03
N THR A 3 10.39 18.39 -35.19
CA THR A 3 10.58 16.98 -35.61
C THR A 3 10.15 15.97 -34.54
N LEU A 4 10.36 16.29 -33.25
CA LEU A 4 9.91 15.50 -32.10
C LEU A 4 8.38 15.53 -31.95
N ILE A 5 7.76 16.69 -32.17
CA ILE A 5 6.30 16.84 -32.20
C ILE A 5 5.68 16.08 -33.38
N LYS A 6 6.37 16.00 -34.52
CA LYS A 6 5.93 15.25 -35.70
C LYS A 6 6.03 13.73 -35.49
N LEU A 7 7.07 13.25 -34.82
CA LEU A 7 7.18 11.84 -34.40
C LEU A 7 6.07 11.49 -33.41
N ALA A 8 5.90 12.29 -32.34
CA ALA A 8 4.88 12.07 -31.32
C ALA A 8 3.46 12.03 -31.91
N LYS A 9 3.12 12.92 -32.84
CA LYS A 9 1.81 12.93 -33.51
C LYS A 9 1.59 11.74 -34.46
N LYS A 10 2.65 11.22 -35.09
CA LYS A 10 2.56 10.06 -35.99
C LYS A 10 2.43 8.74 -35.20
N THR A 11 3.10 8.65 -34.05
CA THR A 11 3.00 7.53 -33.10
C THR A 11 1.63 7.49 -32.40
N LEU A 12 1.04 8.66 -32.10
CA LEU A 12 -0.31 8.76 -31.50
C LEU A 12 -1.44 8.37 -32.47
N GLN A 13 -1.21 8.47 -33.77
CA GLN A 13 -2.17 8.05 -34.80
C GLN A 13 -2.10 6.53 -35.02
N LEU A 14 -0.91 5.94 -34.99
CA LEU A 14 -0.69 4.48 -35.07
C LEU A 14 -1.22 3.72 -33.84
N SER A 15 -1.22 4.35 -32.66
CA SER A 15 -1.74 3.73 -31.43
C SER A 15 -3.27 3.55 -31.41
N LYS A 16 -4.02 4.36 -32.17
CA LYS A 16 -5.47 4.23 -32.29
C LYS A 16 -5.91 3.03 -33.13
N ASP A 17 -5.08 2.61 -34.09
CA ASP A 17 -5.40 1.49 -34.99
C ASP A 17 -5.01 0.11 -34.40
N LEU A 18 -4.12 0.07 -33.40
CA LEU A 18 -3.62 -1.15 -32.76
C LEU A 18 -4.45 -1.66 -31.56
N VAL A 19 -5.49 -0.92 -31.14
CA VAL A 19 -6.39 -1.33 -30.04
C VAL A 19 -7.18 -2.62 -30.37
N LYS A 20 -7.20 -3.05 -31.64
CA LYS A 20 -8.02 -4.18 -32.12
C LYS A 20 -7.42 -5.59 -32.00
N SER A 21 -6.18 -5.79 -31.54
CA SER A 21 -5.64 -7.16 -31.35
C SER A 21 -5.02 -7.37 -29.97
N ARG A 22 -5.85 -7.40 -28.93
CA ARG A 22 -5.46 -7.86 -27.60
C ARG A 22 -6.15 -9.19 -27.34
N ASN A 23 -5.42 -10.28 -27.50
CA ASN A 23 -5.74 -11.56 -26.87
C ASN A 23 -4.54 -12.52 -26.97
N ASN A 24 -4.26 -13.20 -25.85
CA ASN A 24 -3.22 -14.19 -25.61
C ASN A 24 -1.81 -13.64 -25.34
N LYS A 25 -1.34 -13.71 -24.08
CA LYS A 25 -0.18 -14.52 -23.66
C LYS A 25 0.19 -14.36 -22.18
N SER A 26 0.97 -15.34 -21.72
CA SER A 26 1.17 -15.78 -20.34
C SER A 26 2.11 -14.93 -19.50
N LEU A 27 1.76 -14.75 -18.23
CA LEU A 27 2.61 -14.34 -17.10
C LEU A 27 3.75 -15.33 -16.77
N SER A 28 4.12 -16.23 -17.70
CA SER A 28 5.07 -17.32 -17.48
C SER A 28 6.25 -17.38 -18.46
N THR A 29 6.52 -16.33 -19.25
CA THR A 29 7.65 -16.35 -20.22
C THR A 29 8.57 -15.13 -20.16
N ALA A 30 8.87 -14.64 -18.95
CA ALA A 30 10.09 -13.87 -18.71
C ALA A 30 11.13 -14.67 -17.90
N ALA A 31 11.07 -16.01 -17.98
CA ALA A 31 12.10 -16.92 -17.49
C ALA A 31 13.14 -17.27 -18.56
N ASN A 32 13.14 -16.57 -19.71
CA ASN A 32 14.33 -16.52 -20.55
C ASN A 32 15.24 -15.42 -20.00
N ASP A 33 16.11 -15.84 -19.08
CA ASP A 33 17.32 -15.17 -18.62
C ASP A 33 18.34 -14.97 -19.76
N ASN A 34 17.90 -14.61 -20.97
CA ASN A 34 18.79 -14.14 -22.01
C ASN A 34 19.20 -12.71 -21.66
N LEU A 35 20.19 -12.62 -20.78
CA LEU A 35 21.04 -11.46 -20.48
C LEU A 35 21.72 -10.84 -21.72
N SER A 36 21.29 -11.16 -22.95
CA SER A 36 21.95 -10.78 -24.19
C SER A 36 21.89 -9.28 -24.51
N THR A 37 21.00 -8.51 -23.86
CA THR A 37 20.88 -7.06 -24.05
C THR A 37 21.75 -6.20 -23.12
N LEU A 38 22.51 -6.80 -22.19
CA LEU A 38 23.41 -6.07 -21.29
C LEU A 38 24.88 -6.49 -21.45
N SER A 39 25.31 -6.75 -22.68
CA SER A 39 26.72 -6.94 -23.07
C SER A 39 27.64 -5.74 -22.73
N PHE A 40 27.11 -4.70 -22.08
CA PHE A 40 27.79 -3.47 -21.74
C PHE A 40 28.20 -3.32 -20.28
N LEU A 41 27.71 -4.17 -19.36
CA LEU A 41 28.10 -4.11 -17.95
C LEU A 41 29.47 -4.78 -17.76
N ASP A 42 30.52 -3.96 -17.69
CA ASP A 42 31.81 -4.39 -17.17
C ASP A 42 31.87 -4.12 -15.66
N GLY A 43 32.60 -4.94 -14.88
CA GLY A 43 32.78 -4.72 -13.43
C GLY A 43 33.47 -3.40 -13.05
N LYS A 44 33.72 -2.52 -14.03
CA LYS A 44 34.32 -1.19 -13.88
C LYS A 44 33.28 -0.06 -13.95
N SER A 45 32.04 -0.35 -14.33
CA SER A 45 30.98 0.64 -14.51
C SER A 45 30.72 1.47 -13.23
N PRO A 46 30.64 2.82 -13.33
CA PRO A 46 30.53 3.73 -12.18
C PRO A 46 29.09 3.81 -11.61
N VAL A 47 28.46 2.66 -11.33
CA VAL A 47 27.07 2.57 -10.81
C VAL A 47 26.85 3.50 -9.62
N ILE A 48 27.77 3.47 -8.64
CA ILE A 48 27.64 4.22 -7.38
C ILE A 48 27.55 5.74 -7.63
N THR A 49 28.29 6.27 -8.60
CA THR A 49 28.34 7.72 -8.87
C THR A 49 27.37 8.15 -9.97
N ARG A 50 26.96 7.24 -10.88
CA ARG A 50 26.03 7.53 -11.98
C ARG A 50 24.57 7.35 -11.61
N LEU A 51 24.28 6.43 -10.70
CA LEU A 51 22.93 6.05 -10.31
C LEU A 51 22.76 6.25 -8.80
N PRO A 52 22.85 7.49 -8.31
CA PRO A 52 22.77 7.77 -6.88
C PRO A 52 21.46 7.26 -6.25
N GLY A 53 20.34 7.25 -6.99
CA GLY A 53 19.08 6.69 -6.48
C GLY A 53 19.05 5.17 -6.44
N PHE A 54 19.84 4.47 -7.27
CA PHE A 54 20.01 3.02 -7.13
C PHE A 54 20.72 2.68 -5.82
N VAL A 55 21.77 3.46 -5.50
CA VAL A 55 22.52 3.36 -4.23
C VAL A 55 21.62 3.74 -3.06
N TYR A 56 21.01 4.92 -3.14
CA TYR A 56 20.06 5.41 -2.16
C TYR A 56 19.05 6.39 -2.79
N GLY A 57 17.85 5.87 -3.06
CA GLY A 57 16.67 6.62 -3.48
C GLY A 57 15.56 6.43 -2.43
N PRO A 58 14.91 7.51 -1.94
CA PRO A 58 13.92 7.40 -0.88
C PRO A 58 12.65 6.65 -1.29
N LEU A 59 12.23 6.65 -2.56
CA LEU A 59 11.03 5.95 -3.03
C LEU A 59 11.12 4.45 -2.75
N ARG A 60 12.26 3.82 -3.04
CA ARG A 60 12.41 2.36 -2.85
C ARG A 60 12.23 1.91 -1.40
N ASN A 61 12.39 2.79 -0.42
CA ASN A 61 12.26 2.47 1.00
C ASN A 61 10.82 2.30 1.48
N ILE A 62 9.81 2.73 0.69
CA ILE A 62 8.42 2.63 1.13
C ILE A 62 7.87 1.21 1.04
N GLY A 63 8.58 0.27 0.39
CA GLY A 63 8.24 -1.16 0.37
C GLY A 63 9.47 -2.08 0.53
N SER A 64 9.20 -3.39 0.60
CA SER A 64 10.19 -4.40 0.99
C SER A 64 11.27 -4.66 -0.06
N THR A 65 12.49 -4.94 0.36
CA THR A 65 13.57 -5.50 -0.47
C THR A 65 13.74 -6.99 -0.16
N PHE A 66 13.84 -7.83 -1.18
CA PHE A 66 14.03 -9.27 -1.03
C PHE A 66 15.43 -9.67 -1.48
N PHE A 67 16.23 -10.20 -0.55
CA PHE A 67 17.54 -10.76 -0.82
C PHE A 67 17.42 -12.26 -1.09
N ARG A 68 17.77 -12.70 -2.30
CA ARG A 68 17.79 -14.13 -2.65
C ARG A 68 19.03 -14.78 -2.03
N VAL A 69 18.83 -15.67 -1.05
CA VAL A 69 19.92 -16.36 -0.34
C VAL A 69 20.05 -17.80 -0.82
N ASN A 70 18.92 -18.51 -0.91
CA ASN A 70 18.80 -19.92 -1.33
C ASN A 70 19.90 -20.84 -0.78
N SER A 71 20.18 -20.74 0.52
CA SER A 71 21.28 -21.46 1.17
C SER A 71 20.91 -21.84 2.60
N ARG A 72 21.63 -22.80 3.18
CA ARG A 72 21.48 -23.15 4.60
C ARG A 72 22.18 -22.10 5.46
N VAL A 73 21.40 -21.32 6.21
CA VAL A 73 21.85 -20.17 7.00
C VAL A 73 21.80 -20.52 8.47
N SER A 74 22.85 -20.15 9.21
CA SER A 74 22.87 -20.14 10.68
C SER A 74 22.61 -18.73 11.21
N THR A 75 23.20 -17.72 10.55
CA THR A 75 23.22 -16.34 11.05
C THR A 75 23.04 -15.35 9.90
N VAL A 76 22.25 -14.29 10.15
CA VAL A 76 22.14 -13.11 9.29
C VAL A 76 22.62 -11.88 10.05
N GLN A 77 23.35 -11.00 9.38
CA GLN A 77 23.88 -9.77 9.96
C GLN A 77 23.67 -8.57 9.03
N LEU A 78 23.21 -7.47 9.64
CA LEU A 78 23.18 -6.12 9.07
C LEU A 78 24.24 -5.27 9.75
N GLU A 79 25.03 -4.54 8.98
CA GLU A 79 26.07 -3.63 9.51
C GLU A 79 26.08 -2.33 8.70
N LEU A 80 26.22 -1.19 9.36
CA LEU A 80 26.57 0.05 8.68
C LEU A 80 28.09 0.20 8.61
N ILE A 81 28.64 0.58 7.45
CA ILE A 81 30.09 0.83 7.28
C ILE A 81 30.46 2.31 7.29
N ASN A 82 29.60 3.16 7.82
CA ASN A 82 29.85 4.59 7.92
C ASN A 82 31.09 4.85 8.81
N GLU A 83 32.00 5.72 8.33
CA GLU A 83 33.19 6.13 9.08
C GLU A 83 32.85 7.05 10.26
N ASN A 84 31.75 7.81 10.14
CA ASN A 84 31.23 8.67 11.19
C ASN A 84 30.10 7.96 11.95
N PRO A 85 29.88 8.30 13.24
CA PRO A 85 28.79 7.73 14.03
C PRO A 85 27.42 7.93 13.37
N GLU A 86 26.69 6.83 13.22
CA GLU A 86 25.39 6.74 12.56
C GLU A 86 24.46 5.82 13.37
N ILE A 87 23.17 5.81 13.02
CA ILE A 87 22.17 4.96 13.65
C ILE A 87 21.73 3.87 12.69
N LEU A 88 21.81 2.60 13.10
CA LEU A 88 21.14 1.50 12.42
C LEU A 88 19.69 1.46 12.88
N ASN A 89 18.78 1.78 11.97
CA ASN A 89 17.35 1.69 12.22
C ASN A 89 16.59 1.24 10.97
N PHE A 90 15.63 0.35 11.18
CA PHE A 90 14.79 -0.21 10.11
C PHE A 90 13.46 -0.72 10.69
N ASN A 91 12.51 -1.01 9.81
CA ASN A 91 11.14 -1.29 10.22
C ASN A 91 10.89 -2.78 10.43
N PHE A 92 11.30 -3.64 9.51
CA PHE A 92 10.90 -5.05 9.53
C PHE A 92 11.92 -5.94 8.81
N LEU A 93 12.02 -7.18 9.26
CA LEU A 93 12.78 -8.23 8.59
C LEU A 93 12.06 -9.57 8.72
N ALA A 94 12.04 -10.35 7.65
CA ALA A 94 11.49 -11.70 7.66
C ALA A 94 12.35 -12.69 6.88
N PHE A 95 12.34 -13.95 7.33
CA PHE A 95 12.96 -15.06 6.63
C PHE A 95 11.87 -15.86 5.91
N TRP A 96 12.07 -16.08 4.61
CA TRP A 96 11.17 -16.87 3.79
C TRP A 96 11.79 -18.23 3.49
N ILE A 97 11.03 -19.28 3.78
CA ILE A 97 11.41 -20.68 3.57
C ILE A 97 10.40 -21.36 2.65
N GLU A 98 10.86 -22.43 1.99
CA GLU A 98 10.01 -23.30 1.19
C GLU A 98 9.41 -24.39 2.10
N ASN A 99 8.09 -24.55 2.07
CA ASN A 99 7.41 -25.64 2.76
C ASN A 99 7.46 -26.94 1.94
N GLU A 100 6.90 -28.03 2.47
CA GLU A 100 6.90 -29.34 1.80
C GLU A 100 6.16 -29.35 0.45
N GLU A 101 5.25 -28.41 0.22
CA GLU A 101 4.48 -28.27 -1.01
C GLU A 101 5.17 -27.36 -2.06
N GLY A 102 6.35 -26.82 -1.75
CA GLY A 102 7.05 -25.86 -2.61
C GLY A 102 6.54 -24.41 -2.49
N ASN A 103 5.63 -24.14 -1.56
CA ASN A 103 5.13 -22.80 -1.28
C ASN A 103 6.10 -22.03 -0.38
N LEU A 104 6.16 -20.72 -0.56
CA LEU A 104 6.96 -19.81 0.26
C LEU A 104 6.12 -19.36 1.46
N ILE A 105 6.67 -19.57 2.65
CA ILE A 105 6.08 -19.16 3.92
C ILE A 105 7.10 -18.39 4.75
N ARG A 106 6.59 -17.53 5.64
CA ARG A 106 7.43 -16.87 6.63
C ARG A 106 7.87 -17.87 7.69
N TYR A 107 9.13 -17.81 8.09
CA TYR A 107 9.65 -18.61 9.18
C TYR A 107 9.19 -18.06 10.53
N GLU A 108 8.39 -18.84 11.26
CA GLU A 108 7.87 -18.50 12.60
C GLU A 108 8.64 -19.19 13.74
N GLY A 109 9.75 -19.88 13.44
CA GLY A 109 10.53 -20.56 14.47
C GLY A 109 11.37 -19.60 15.33
N SER A 110 12.05 -20.15 16.34
CA SER A 110 12.86 -19.34 17.24
C SER A 110 14.03 -18.66 16.51
N VAL A 111 14.28 -17.41 16.86
CA VAL A 111 15.39 -16.57 16.39
C VAL A 111 15.94 -15.80 17.59
N ILE A 112 17.26 -15.85 17.76
CA ILE A 112 17.99 -15.07 18.77
C ILE A 112 18.50 -13.81 18.09
N CYS A 113 18.11 -12.64 18.60
CA CYS A 113 18.52 -11.35 18.04
C CYS A 113 19.49 -10.65 18.98
N GLU A 114 20.57 -10.13 18.42
CA GLU A 114 21.58 -9.33 19.09
C GLU A 114 21.81 -8.04 18.31
N MET A 115 22.21 -6.99 19.02
CA MET A 115 22.51 -5.69 18.42
C MET A 115 23.69 -5.06 19.14
N SER A 116 24.51 -4.28 18.43
CA SER A 116 25.66 -3.56 19.00
C SER A 116 25.26 -2.67 20.17
N SER A 117 24.12 -1.99 20.05
CA SER A 117 23.50 -1.20 21.10
C SER A 117 22.00 -1.05 20.82
N VAL A 118 21.21 -0.76 21.86
CA VAL A 118 19.78 -0.45 21.74
C VAL A 118 19.48 0.88 22.44
N VAL A 119 18.55 1.66 21.89
CA VAL A 119 18.01 2.84 22.57
C VAL A 119 16.97 2.43 23.60
N GLU A 120 16.88 3.17 24.70
CA GLU A 120 15.97 2.83 25.82
C GLU A 120 14.50 2.77 25.41
N VAL A 121 14.09 3.62 24.47
CA VAL A 121 12.70 3.68 23.97
C VAL A 121 12.30 2.50 23.08
N LEU A 122 13.28 1.76 22.52
CA LEU A 122 13.07 0.59 21.67
C LEU A 122 14.12 -0.48 22.05
N PRO A 123 14.01 -1.07 23.25
CA PRO A 123 15.07 -1.89 23.82
C PRO A 123 15.12 -3.32 23.27
N ASP A 124 14.12 -3.73 22.47
CA ASP A 124 13.98 -5.09 21.97
C ASP A 124 14.54 -5.25 20.54
N PRO A 125 15.72 -5.87 20.35
CA PRO A 125 16.28 -6.10 19.02
C PRO A 125 15.48 -7.12 18.19
N LYS A 126 14.60 -7.92 18.82
CA LYS A 126 13.76 -8.91 18.13
C LYS A 126 12.49 -8.29 17.54
N ALA A 127 12.14 -7.05 17.91
CA ALA A 127 10.87 -6.45 17.51
C ALA A 127 10.67 -6.38 15.98
N CYS A 128 11.75 -6.28 15.19
CA CYS A 128 11.67 -6.28 13.71
C CYS A 128 11.19 -7.58 13.07
N LEU A 129 11.16 -8.69 13.80
CA LEU A 129 10.66 -9.98 13.32
C LEU A 129 9.15 -10.16 13.57
N ARG A 130 8.53 -9.24 14.30
CA ARG A 130 7.08 -9.24 14.57
C ARG A 130 6.37 -8.36 13.53
N GLY A 131 5.11 -8.63 13.23
CA GLY A 131 4.32 -7.79 12.31
C GLY A 131 4.68 -7.97 10.83
N ASP A 132 4.60 -6.92 10.03
CA ASP A 132 4.77 -6.99 8.56
C ASP A 132 5.36 -5.68 7.97
N GLU A 133 5.31 -5.51 6.64
CA GLU A 133 5.81 -4.33 5.96
C GLU A 133 5.20 -3.01 6.46
N ARG A 134 4.04 -3.03 7.13
CA ARG A 134 3.36 -1.85 7.69
C ARG A 134 3.97 -1.39 9.01
N ASN A 135 4.83 -2.21 9.63
CA ASN A 135 5.51 -1.84 10.86
C ASN A 135 6.25 -0.51 10.73
N THR A 136 6.22 0.25 11.82
CA THR A 136 7.09 1.40 12.02
C THR A 136 8.23 1.01 12.95
N VAL A 137 9.45 1.42 12.61
CA VAL A 137 10.73 1.30 13.35
C VAL A 137 10.69 0.31 14.50
N SER A 138 11.11 -0.92 14.22
CA SER A 138 11.18 -1.97 15.23
C SER A 138 12.61 -2.24 15.70
N VAL A 139 13.63 -1.66 15.07
CA VAL A 139 15.03 -1.74 15.52
C VAL A 139 15.69 -0.36 15.48
N HIS A 140 16.43 -0.01 16.53
CA HIS A 140 17.10 1.29 16.64
C HIS A 140 18.35 1.21 17.55
N SER A 141 19.53 1.38 16.97
CA SER A 141 20.78 1.46 17.74
C SER A 141 20.96 2.82 18.40
N LYS A 142 21.87 2.92 19.39
CA LYS A 142 22.45 4.22 19.73
C LYS A 142 23.25 4.74 18.53
N ARG A 143 23.53 6.04 18.52
CA ARG A 143 24.40 6.62 17.49
C ARG A 143 25.84 6.22 17.80
N GLU A 144 26.43 5.39 16.94
CA GLU A 144 27.75 4.80 17.17
C GLU A 144 28.46 4.53 15.84
N ILE A 145 29.75 4.18 15.92
CA ILE A 145 30.53 3.80 14.73
C ILE A 145 30.20 2.35 14.40
N ARG A 146 29.83 2.12 13.14
CA ARG A 146 29.53 0.79 12.59
C ARG A 146 28.54 -0.06 13.42
N PRO A 147 27.34 0.47 13.73
CA PRO A 147 26.31 -0.31 14.41
C PRO A 147 25.93 -1.54 13.58
N TRP A 148 25.59 -2.62 14.29
CA TRP A 148 25.18 -3.88 13.68
C TRP A 148 23.98 -4.50 14.38
N TRP A 149 23.22 -5.27 13.62
CA TRP A 149 22.14 -6.13 14.10
C TRP A 149 22.37 -7.54 13.57
N LYS A 150 22.09 -8.56 14.37
CA LYS A 150 22.36 -9.96 14.06
C LYS A 150 21.19 -10.83 14.50
N ALA A 151 20.82 -11.78 13.66
CA ALA A 151 19.87 -12.84 13.97
C ALA A 151 20.52 -14.21 13.79
N THR A 152 20.47 -15.02 14.84
CA THR A 152 20.96 -16.39 14.87
C THR A 152 19.78 -17.35 14.93
N LEU A 153 19.74 -18.28 13.98
CA LEU A 153 18.80 -19.39 13.94
C LEU A 153 19.36 -20.53 14.81
N PRO A 154 18.73 -20.92 15.93
CA PRO A 154 19.23 -22.00 16.78
C PRO A 154 19.41 -23.31 16.01
N GLU A 155 18.52 -23.55 15.04
CA GLU A 155 18.65 -24.61 14.05
C GLU A 155 18.86 -24.01 12.66
N PRO A 156 19.96 -24.31 11.96
CA PRO A 156 20.22 -23.81 10.63
C PRO A 156 19.14 -24.23 9.63
N ARG A 157 18.54 -23.25 8.93
CA ARG A 157 17.45 -23.45 7.96
C ARG A 157 17.88 -23.09 6.55
N LYS A 158 17.29 -23.75 5.56
CA LYS A 158 17.41 -23.33 4.15
C LYS A 158 16.54 -22.10 3.95
N ILE A 159 17.17 -20.93 3.88
CA ILE A 159 16.48 -19.66 3.66
C ILE A 159 16.45 -19.39 2.16
N ALA A 160 15.25 -19.26 1.60
CA ALA A 160 15.07 -18.91 0.20
C ALA A 160 15.34 -17.41 0.00
N TYR A 161 14.66 -16.58 0.79
CA TYR A 161 14.78 -15.13 0.74
C TYR A 161 14.82 -14.51 2.14
N VAL A 162 15.45 -13.35 2.24
CA VAL A 162 15.27 -12.44 3.38
C VAL A 162 14.57 -11.19 2.90
N GLU A 163 13.44 -10.89 3.51
CA GLU A 163 12.68 -9.66 3.27
C GLU A 163 13.15 -8.60 4.26
N PHE A 164 13.43 -7.39 3.77
CA PHE A 164 13.92 -6.27 4.56
C PHE A 164 13.11 -5.01 4.23
N CYS A 165 12.51 -4.40 5.25
CA CYS A 165 11.87 -3.10 5.16
C CYS A 165 12.71 -2.06 5.88
N ASN A 166 13.21 -1.09 5.11
CA ASN A 166 13.85 0.08 5.67
C ASN A 166 12.83 1.02 6.33
N ARG A 167 13.32 2.08 6.98
CA ARG A 167 12.45 3.19 7.35
C ARG A 167 11.87 3.85 6.11
N LYS A 168 10.55 4.02 6.11
CA LYS A 168 9.78 4.63 5.01
C LYS A 168 9.80 6.16 5.01
N ASP A 169 10.49 6.77 5.96
CA ASP A 169 10.63 8.23 6.08
C ASP A 169 12.03 8.70 5.67
N VAL A 170 12.29 10.01 5.79
CA VAL A 170 13.59 10.60 5.44
C VAL A 170 14.79 9.97 6.15
N TRP A 171 14.58 9.29 7.29
CA TRP A 171 15.67 8.68 8.05
C TRP A 171 16.11 7.33 7.49
N GLY A 172 15.40 6.77 6.49
CA GLY A 172 15.87 5.61 5.73
C GLY A 172 17.26 5.83 5.11
N VAL A 173 17.70 7.09 4.95
CA VAL A 173 19.02 7.47 4.39
C VAL A 173 20.20 7.00 5.21
N ARG A 174 19.96 6.62 6.46
CA ARG A 174 20.98 6.06 7.34
C ARG A 174 21.43 4.68 6.87
N SER A 175 20.56 3.93 6.19
CA SER A 175 20.91 2.62 5.62
C SER A 175 21.76 2.71 4.35
N ARG A 176 22.13 3.91 3.88
CA ARG A 176 22.96 4.05 2.66
C ARG A 176 24.25 3.25 2.74
N GLY A 177 24.86 3.18 3.93
CA GLY A 177 26.09 2.44 4.19
C GLY A 177 25.88 0.98 4.58
N MET A 178 24.69 0.42 4.37
CA MET A 178 24.35 -0.91 4.86
C MET A 178 25.02 -2.03 4.05
N ILE A 179 25.51 -3.03 4.77
CA ILE A 179 25.91 -4.32 4.25
C ILE A 179 25.03 -5.39 4.90
N PHE A 180 24.46 -6.24 4.06
CA PHE A 180 23.76 -7.46 4.48
C PHE A 180 24.68 -8.66 4.28
N ARG A 181 24.75 -9.57 5.27
CA ARG A 181 25.49 -10.83 5.20
C ARG A 181 24.66 -12.00 5.73
N ALA A 182 24.84 -13.17 5.14
CA ALA A 182 24.39 -14.44 5.71
C ALA A 182 25.56 -15.42 5.84
N PHE A 183 25.55 -16.21 6.90
CA PHE A 183 26.62 -17.13 7.26
C PHE A 183 26.10 -18.56 7.40
N ASP A 184 26.96 -19.54 7.12
CA ASP A 184 26.69 -20.96 7.38
C ASP A 184 27.07 -21.37 8.82
N THR A 185 26.91 -22.66 9.14
CA THR A 185 27.22 -23.23 10.46
C THR A 185 28.69 -23.13 10.86
N HIS A 186 29.60 -22.90 9.92
CA HIS A 186 31.03 -22.75 10.17
C HIS A 186 31.45 -21.28 10.24
N GLY A 187 30.50 -20.34 10.19
CA GLY A 187 30.79 -18.90 10.18
C GLY A 187 31.31 -18.37 8.85
N LYS A 188 31.24 -19.16 7.77
CA LYS A 188 31.61 -18.69 6.43
C LYS A 188 30.50 -17.81 5.87
N CYS A 189 30.86 -16.63 5.38
CA CYS A 189 29.93 -15.75 4.67
C CYS A 189 29.55 -16.39 3.33
N ILE A 190 28.29 -16.78 3.20
CA ILE A 190 27.73 -17.45 2.01
C ILE A 190 26.94 -16.50 1.11
N PHE A 191 26.52 -15.34 1.64
CA PHE A 191 25.84 -14.30 0.89
C PHE A 191 26.24 -12.93 1.41
N ARG A 192 26.46 -11.98 0.50
CA ARG A 192 26.73 -10.57 0.84
C ARG A 192 26.06 -9.65 -0.17
N HIS A 193 25.36 -8.63 0.32
CA HIS A 193 24.76 -7.58 -0.51
C HIS A 193 25.13 -6.20 0.03
N SER A 194 25.52 -5.30 -0.86
CA SER A 194 25.78 -3.90 -0.55
C SER A 194 25.60 -3.05 -1.81
N LYS A 195 25.09 -1.83 -1.65
CA LYS A 195 24.97 -0.85 -2.73
C LYS A 195 26.06 0.23 -2.71
N VAL A 196 26.98 0.15 -1.76
CA VAL A 196 28.08 1.13 -1.58
C VAL A 196 29.47 0.52 -1.74
N ILE A 197 29.61 -0.80 -1.67
CA ILE A 197 30.85 -1.49 -2.04
C ILE A 197 30.84 -1.71 -3.55
N LYS A 198 31.82 -1.17 -4.27
CA LYS A 198 31.87 -1.20 -5.74
C LYS A 198 31.53 -2.55 -6.38
N LYS A 199 32.18 -3.64 -5.92
CA LYS A 199 31.94 -5.00 -6.45
C LYS A 199 30.52 -5.47 -6.18
N ASP A 200 30.01 -5.26 -4.98
CA ASP A 200 28.70 -5.74 -4.55
C ASP A 200 27.58 -4.90 -5.18
N ALA A 201 27.79 -3.59 -5.32
CA ALA A 201 26.86 -2.68 -5.97
C ALA A 201 26.70 -3.02 -7.45
N PHE A 202 27.81 -3.37 -8.12
CA PHE A 202 27.78 -3.85 -9.50
C PHE A 202 27.03 -5.18 -9.62
N GLN A 203 27.26 -6.13 -8.70
CA GLN A 203 26.53 -7.40 -8.67
C GLN A 203 25.03 -7.17 -8.46
N ALA A 204 24.67 -6.36 -7.46
CA ALA A 204 23.30 -5.99 -7.17
C ALA A 204 22.61 -5.32 -8.37
N PHE A 205 23.31 -4.43 -9.07
CA PHE A 205 22.78 -3.79 -10.28
C PHE A 205 22.61 -4.80 -11.43
N SER A 206 23.57 -5.71 -11.60
CA SER A 206 23.50 -6.77 -12.61
C SER A 206 22.38 -7.78 -12.36
N GLU A 207 21.98 -7.99 -11.11
CA GLU A 207 20.88 -8.90 -10.76
C GLU A 207 19.52 -8.21 -10.80
N GLN A 208 19.40 -7.02 -10.19
CA GLN A 208 18.14 -6.31 -10.03
C GLN A 208 17.94 -5.24 -11.10
N GLY A 209 18.95 -4.37 -11.29
CA GLY A 209 18.86 -3.24 -12.21
C GLY A 209 18.72 -3.66 -13.67
N ALA A 210 19.49 -4.68 -14.06
CA ALA A 210 19.42 -5.35 -15.34
C ALA A 210 18.02 -5.90 -15.65
N TYR A 211 17.45 -6.63 -14.69
CA TYR A 211 16.10 -7.17 -14.81
C TYR A 211 15.07 -6.06 -15.02
N THR A 212 15.11 -5.01 -14.20
CA THR A 212 14.22 -3.85 -14.31
C THR A 212 14.29 -3.20 -15.70
N LEU A 213 15.49 -2.95 -16.23
CA LEU A 213 15.67 -2.36 -17.57
C LEU A 213 15.15 -3.28 -18.68
N ASN A 214 15.48 -4.57 -18.62
CA ASN A 214 15.05 -5.55 -19.62
C ASN A 214 13.53 -5.75 -19.58
N SER A 215 12.94 -5.82 -18.40
CA SER A 215 11.50 -5.95 -18.18
C SER A 215 10.74 -4.75 -18.79
N CYS A 216 11.17 -3.52 -18.52
CA CYS A 216 10.61 -2.33 -19.16
C CYS A 216 10.78 -2.38 -20.69
N SER A 217 11.96 -2.76 -21.17
CA SER A 217 12.28 -2.79 -22.59
C SER A 217 11.42 -3.78 -23.37
N ASN A 218 11.28 -4.98 -22.82
CA ASN A 218 10.45 -6.04 -23.38
C ASN A 218 8.99 -5.58 -23.39
N TYR A 219 8.50 -5.02 -22.28
CA TYR A 219 7.13 -4.50 -22.22
C TYR A 219 6.89 -3.42 -23.28
N LEU A 220 7.76 -2.41 -23.38
CA LEU A 220 7.62 -1.36 -24.39
C LEU A 220 7.66 -1.90 -25.82
N SER A 221 8.56 -2.85 -26.10
CA SER A 221 8.67 -3.48 -27.42
C SER A 221 7.43 -4.31 -27.77
N GLU A 222 6.90 -5.08 -26.81
CA GLU A 222 5.66 -5.84 -26.96
C GLU A 222 4.45 -4.93 -27.19
N GLN A 223 4.44 -3.73 -26.64
CA GLN A 223 3.42 -2.71 -26.92
C GLN A 223 3.67 -1.93 -28.24
N GLY A 224 4.69 -2.28 -29.02
CA GLY A 224 4.99 -1.67 -30.31
C GLY A 224 5.84 -0.40 -30.25
N TYR A 225 6.48 -0.10 -29.12
CA TYR A 225 7.33 1.08 -28.91
C TYR A 225 8.84 0.77 -29.01
N THR A 226 9.24 -0.09 -29.95
CA THR A 226 10.63 -0.53 -30.10
C THR A 226 11.62 0.63 -30.32
N GLU A 227 11.29 1.62 -31.14
CA GLU A 227 12.17 2.78 -31.38
C GLU A 227 12.45 3.61 -30.11
N LEU A 228 11.42 3.80 -29.28
CA LEU A 228 11.55 4.49 -28.00
C LEU A 228 12.40 3.66 -27.03
N CYS A 229 12.14 2.36 -26.98
CA CYS A 229 12.90 1.40 -26.18
C CYS A 229 14.40 1.42 -26.56
N ASP A 230 14.72 1.33 -27.85
CA ASP A 230 16.08 1.38 -28.38
C ASP A 230 16.77 2.71 -28.01
N SER A 231 16.04 3.82 -28.10
CA SER A 231 16.53 5.15 -27.72
C SER A 231 16.86 5.22 -26.22
N VAL A 232 15.96 4.75 -25.37
CA VAL A 232 16.18 4.68 -23.91
C VAL A 232 17.38 3.80 -23.58
N ASN A 233 17.45 2.59 -24.14
CA ASN A 233 18.52 1.64 -23.87
C ASN A 233 19.89 2.15 -24.34
N SER A 234 19.95 2.71 -25.55
CA SER A 234 21.16 3.30 -26.10
C SER A 234 21.67 4.45 -25.24
N LEU A 235 20.78 5.39 -24.87
CA LEU A 235 21.16 6.56 -24.09
C LEU A 235 21.49 6.20 -22.63
N PHE A 236 20.77 5.27 -22.02
CA PHE A 236 21.08 4.75 -20.68
C PHE A 236 22.45 4.06 -20.66
N THR A 237 22.76 3.25 -21.67
CA THR A 237 24.07 2.61 -21.83
C THR A 237 25.18 3.65 -21.95
N LYS A 238 24.97 4.67 -22.78
CA LYS A 238 25.91 5.79 -22.95
C LYS A 238 26.11 6.57 -21.64
N TRP A 239 25.03 6.80 -20.89
CA TRP A 239 25.08 7.46 -19.58
C TRP A 239 25.93 6.67 -18.60
N LEU A 240 25.65 5.37 -18.45
CA LEU A 240 26.35 4.52 -17.47
C LEU A 240 27.84 4.38 -17.78
N LYS A 241 28.20 4.26 -19.07
CA LYS A 241 29.60 4.11 -19.52
C LYS A 241 30.39 5.42 -19.58
N SER A 242 29.73 6.57 -19.51
CA SER A 242 30.42 7.85 -19.67
C SER A 242 31.46 8.09 -18.57
N LYS A 243 32.67 8.48 -18.97
CA LYS A 243 33.74 8.88 -18.04
C LYS A 243 33.35 10.12 -17.23
N HIS A 244 32.60 11.05 -17.81
CA HIS A 244 32.21 12.33 -17.20
C HIS A 244 30.68 12.49 -17.15
N THR A 245 30.19 13.22 -16.14
CA THR A 245 28.76 13.55 -16.02
C THR A 245 28.36 14.47 -17.16
N ASN A 246 27.32 14.10 -17.90
CA ASN A 246 26.73 14.94 -18.93
C ASN A 246 25.26 15.18 -18.60
N GLU A 247 24.98 16.33 -18.01
CA GLU A 247 23.63 16.67 -17.55
C GLU A 247 22.62 16.78 -18.70
N ALA A 248 23.05 17.12 -19.92
CA ALA A 248 22.19 17.15 -21.09
C ALA A 248 21.70 15.73 -21.45
N HIS A 249 22.58 14.72 -21.46
CA HIS A 249 22.18 13.33 -21.66
C HIS A 249 21.25 12.82 -20.56
N ARG A 250 21.52 13.18 -19.28
CA ARG A 250 20.64 12.82 -18.16
C ARG A 250 19.24 13.40 -18.34
N LYS A 251 19.16 14.69 -18.72
CA LYS A 251 17.88 15.38 -18.98
C LYS A 251 17.13 14.76 -20.15
N GLU A 252 17.83 14.44 -21.24
CA GLU A 252 17.24 13.76 -22.40
C GLU A 252 16.72 12.37 -22.03
N LEU A 253 17.49 11.59 -21.27
CA LEU A 253 17.08 10.27 -20.80
C LEU A 253 15.85 10.34 -19.89
N LEU A 254 15.81 11.28 -18.95
CA LEU A 254 14.63 11.52 -18.12
C LEU A 254 13.41 11.89 -18.99
N SER A 255 13.59 12.71 -20.02
CA SER A 255 12.51 13.06 -20.94
C SER A 255 11.97 11.83 -21.71
N LEU A 256 12.85 10.93 -22.17
CA LEU A 256 12.43 9.71 -22.86
C LEU A 256 11.70 8.75 -21.92
N LEU A 257 12.17 8.60 -20.67
CA LEU A 257 11.50 7.79 -19.66
C LEU A 257 10.13 8.37 -19.32
N SER A 258 10.00 9.70 -19.20
CA SER A 258 8.72 10.35 -18.90
C SER A 258 7.72 10.16 -20.05
N ALA A 259 8.17 10.29 -21.29
CA ALA A 259 7.35 9.97 -22.46
C ALA A 259 6.92 8.49 -22.47
N ALA A 260 7.79 7.57 -22.05
CA ALA A 260 7.44 6.16 -21.92
C ALA A 260 6.33 5.93 -20.88
N ASP A 261 6.40 6.56 -19.69
CA ASP A 261 5.32 6.45 -18.68
C ASP A 261 3.99 6.97 -19.21
N GLU A 262 4.00 8.14 -19.87
CA GLU A 262 2.80 8.73 -20.45
C GLU A 262 2.15 7.84 -21.51
N ILE A 263 2.96 7.21 -22.36
CA ILE A 263 2.48 6.34 -23.44
C ILE A 263 1.84 5.05 -22.91
N ILE A 264 2.42 4.45 -21.87
CA ILE A 264 1.92 3.17 -21.33
C ILE A 264 0.92 3.35 -20.18
N ARG A 265 0.63 4.60 -19.81
CA ARG A 265 -0.37 4.95 -18.81
C ARG A 265 -1.73 4.39 -19.22
N VAL A 266 -2.42 3.80 -18.25
CA VAL A 266 -3.77 3.25 -18.41
C VAL A 266 -4.72 3.94 -17.45
N ALA A 267 -6.01 3.88 -17.77
CA ALA A 267 -7.07 4.13 -16.81
C ALA A 267 -6.95 3.15 -15.63
N THR A 268 -7.50 3.53 -14.47
CA THR A 268 -7.56 2.62 -13.32
C THR A 268 -8.25 1.32 -13.75
N PRO A 269 -7.59 0.16 -13.58
CA PRO A 269 -8.14 -1.12 -14.02
C PRO A 269 -9.14 -1.67 -12.99
N ASP A 270 -10.17 -0.88 -12.69
CA ASP A 270 -11.23 -1.24 -11.77
C ASP A 270 -12.21 -2.28 -12.34
N MET A 271 -13.09 -2.79 -11.49
CA MET A 271 -14.12 -3.76 -11.84
C MET A 271 -15.49 -3.16 -11.53
N ALA A 272 -16.47 -3.47 -12.38
CA ALA A 272 -17.84 -3.03 -12.18
C ALA A 272 -18.50 -3.70 -10.96
N GLY A 273 -19.52 -3.02 -10.43
CA GLY A 273 -20.38 -3.53 -9.37
C GLY A 273 -21.50 -4.46 -9.85
N THR A 274 -21.72 -4.56 -11.17
CA THR A 274 -22.83 -5.30 -11.79
C THR A 274 -22.33 -6.29 -12.83
N LYS A 275 -23.17 -7.28 -13.17
CA LYS A 275 -22.85 -8.30 -14.18
C LYS A 275 -22.74 -7.68 -15.58
N GLU A 276 -23.62 -6.74 -15.91
CA GLU A 276 -23.76 -6.15 -17.25
C GLU A 276 -22.51 -5.40 -17.69
N GLU A 277 -21.77 -4.83 -16.74
CA GLU A 277 -20.51 -4.12 -16.98
C GLU A 277 -19.30 -4.90 -16.47
N GLY A 278 -19.50 -6.17 -16.10
CA GLY A 278 -18.46 -7.04 -15.56
C GLY A 278 -17.32 -7.28 -16.55
N LEU A 279 -16.17 -7.69 -16.02
CA LEU A 279 -15.02 -8.06 -16.82
C LEU A 279 -15.29 -9.40 -17.51
N GLU A 280 -15.41 -9.37 -18.83
CA GLU A 280 -15.62 -10.56 -19.66
C GLU A 280 -14.30 -11.12 -20.20
N PHE A 281 -14.16 -12.44 -20.19
CA PHE A 281 -13.06 -13.14 -20.84
C PHE A 281 -13.44 -14.59 -21.16
N THR A 282 -12.73 -15.16 -22.13
CA THR A 282 -12.95 -16.54 -22.57
C THR A 282 -12.06 -17.53 -21.82
N VAL A 283 -12.64 -18.61 -21.33
CA VAL A 283 -11.92 -19.70 -20.65
C VAL A 283 -11.75 -20.91 -21.58
N PRO A 284 -10.52 -21.45 -21.72
CA PRO A 284 -10.25 -22.57 -22.63
C PRO A 284 -10.98 -23.86 -22.25
N LYS A 285 -11.32 -24.66 -23.27
CA LYS A 285 -11.84 -26.03 -23.12
C LYS A 285 -10.97 -26.89 -22.20
N GLY A 286 -11.61 -27.65 -21.32
CA GLY A 286 -10.98 -28.58 -20.39
C GLY A 286 -10.40 -27.91 -19.15
N THR A 287 -10.66 -26.62 -18.93
CA THR A 287 -10.43 -25.96 -17.64
C THR A 287 -11.29 -26.65 -16.58
N LYS A 288 -10.69 -26.89 -15.40
CA LYS A 288 -11.37 -27.45 -14.22
C LYS A 288 -11.38 -26.52 -13.03
N TYR A 289 -10.38 -25.64 -12.96
CA TYR A 289 -10.15 -24.73 -11.85
C TYR A 289 -9.90 -23.33 -12.38
N PHE A 290 -10.34 -22.37 -11.58
CA PHE A 290 -10.20 -20.95 -11.83
C PHE A 290 -9.81 -20.25 -10.54
N ARG A 291 -8.98 -19.22 -10.68
CA ARG A 291 -8.71 -18.30 -9.58
C ARG A 291 -8.53 -16.87 -10.04
N VAL A 292 -8.99 -15.95 -9.20
CA VAL A 292 -8.59 -14.53 -9.23
C VAL A 292 -7.69 -14.28 -8.04
N ILE A 293 -6.47 -13.84 -8.31
CA ILE A 293 -5.54 -13.38 -7.29
C ILE A 293 -5.65 -11.86 -7.30
N ALA A 294 -6.28 -11.29 -6.28
CA ALA A 294 -6.42 -9.85 -6.13
C ALA A 294 -5.42 -9.34 -5.10
N PHE A 295 -4.93 -8.12 -5.31
CA PHE A 295 -4.01 -7.47 -4.39
C PHE A 295 -4.62 -6.19 -3.84
N SER A 296 -4.70 -6.12 -2.52
CA SER A 296 -5.22 -4.97 -1.78
C SER A 296 -4.64 -4.95 -0.37
N GLN A 297 -4.84 -3.86 0.37
CA GLN A 297 -4.49 -3.84 1.78
C GLN A 297 -5.13 -5.04 2.49
N LYS A 298 -4.45 -5.58 3.52
CA LYS A 298 -4.98 -6.67 4.34
C LYS A 298 -6.37 -6.30 4.85
N ALA A 299 -7.39 -6.96 4.31
CA ALA A 299 -8.76 -6.77 4.71
C ALA A 299 -9.02 -7.48 6.04
N THR A 300 -9.77 -6.81 6.91
CA THR A 300 -10.26 -7.36 8.17
C THR A 300 -11.49 -8.25 7.96
N ARG A 301 -12.18 -8.11 6.83
CA ARG A 301 -13.35 -8.89 6.41
C ARG A 301 -13.09 -9.72 5.16
N ASP A 302 -13.95 -10.71 4.94
CA ASP A 302 -13.96 -11.45 3.68
C ASP A 302 -14.40 -10.52 2.55
N LEU A 303 -13.77 -10.71 1.40
CA LEU A 303 -14.05 -9.97 0.19
C LEU A 303 -14.88 -10.87 -0.72
N GLU A 304 -15.88 -10.31 -1.42
CA GLU A 304 -16.83 -11.07 -2.22
C GLU A 304 -16.70 -10.70 -3.71
N MET A 305 -16.62 -11.70 -4.57
CA MET A 305 -16.56 -11.54 -6.02
C MET A 305 -17.61 -12.44 -6.65
N PHE A 306 -18.21 -11.98 -7.73
CA PHE A 306 -19.22 -12.73 -8.45
C PHE A 306 -18.67 -13.20 -9.79
N ILE A 307 -19.10 -14.39 -10.18
CA ILE A 307 -18.76 -15.01 -11.45
C ILE A 307 -20.03 -15.53 -12.09
N ASP A 308 -20.23 -15.23 -13.37
CA ASP A 308 -21.24 -15.86 -14.22
C ASP A 308 -20.57 -16.73 -15.27
N ASN A 309 -21.03 -17.97 -15.37
CA ASN A 309 -20.64 -18.90 -16.41
C ASN A 309 -21.90 -19.41 -17.10
N ASN A 310 -22.14 -18.94 -18.33
CA ASN A 310 -23.30 -19.31 -19.15
C ASN A 310 -24.65 -19.14 -18.40
N GLY A 311 -24.83 -18.04 -17.68
CA GLY A 311 -26.07 -17.73 -16.95
C GLY A 311 -26.19 -18.36 -15.56
N THR A 312 -25.18 -19.13 -15.12
CA THR A 312 -25.09 -19.59 -13.73
C THR A 312 -24.17 -18.66 -12.94
N THR A 313 -24.77 -17.87 -12.04
CA THR A 313 -24.03 -16.98 -11.13
C THR A 313 -23.58 -17.72 -9.88
N SER A 314 -22.34 -17.48 -9.44
CA SER A 314 -21.80 -17.91 -8.15
C SER A 314 -21.11 -16.74 -7.44
N SER A 315 -21.16 -16.74 -6.11
CA SER A 315 -20.36 -15.86 -5.27
C SER A 315 -19.10 -16.59 -4.78
N LEU A 316 -17.97 -15.88 -4.76
CA LEU A 316 -16.67 -16.34 -4.28
C LEU A 316 -16.23 -15.43 -3.14
N ARG A 317 -15.84 -16.03 -2.01
CA ARG A 317 -15.29 -15.30 -0.85
C ARG A 317 -13.83 -15.61 -0.64
N THR A 318 -13.08 -14.65 -0.10
CA THR A 318 -11.67 -14.83 0.24
C THR A 318 -11.30 -14.05 1.49
N SER A 319 -10.26 -14.53 2.17
CA SER A 319 -9.48 -13.80 3.16
C SER A 319 -8.05 -13.60 2.67
N HIS A 320 -7.29 -12.75 3.36
CA HIS A 320 -5.86 -12.58 3.15
C HIS A 320 -5.08 -13.87 3.42
N THR A 321 -4.02 -14.15 2.65
CA THR A 321 -3.10 -15.29 2.87
C THR A 321 -1.62 -14.86 2.92
N GLU A 322 -0.84 -15.54 3.75
CA GLU A 322 0.62 -15.40 3.86
C GLU A 322 1.39 -16.60 3.28
N VAL A 323 0.67 -17.65 2.86
CA VAL A 323 1.21 -18.78 2.11
C VAL A 323 1.16 -18.45 0.63
N LEU A 324 2.34 -18.32 0.01
CA LEU A 324 2.47 -17.84 -1.36
C LEU A 324 3.07 -18.94 -2.24
N ASP A 325 2.38 -19.31 -3.32
CA ASP A 325 3.02 -20.14 -4.34
C ASP A 325 4.17 -19.35 -5.02
N PRO A 326 5.14 -20.03 -5.66
CA PRO A 326 6.31 -19.36 -6.23
C PRO A 326 5.98 -18.25 -7.24
N CYS A 327 4.87 -18.37 -7.98
CA CYS A 327 4.45 -17.36 -8.96
C CYS A 327 3.95 -16.10 -8.26
N ILE A 328 3.10 -16.24 -7.24
CA ILE A 328 2.60 -15.12 -6.45
C ILE A 328 3.74 -14.44 -5.68
N PHE A 329 4.62 -15.23 -5.07
CA PHE A 329 5.79 -14.69 -4.36
C PHE A 329 6.67 -13.86 -5.29
N ASP A 330 6.95 -14.35 -6.49
CA ASP A 330 7.76 -13.65 -7.47
C ASP A 330 7.07 -12.37 -7.99
N ALA A 331 5.75 -12.38 -8.15
CA ALA A 331 4.96 -11.18 -8.45
C ALA A 331 5.11 -10.12 -7.35
N LYS A 332 4.97 -10.50 -6.06
CA LYS A 332 5.16 -9.61 -4.90
C LYS A 332 6.61 -9.09 -4.81
N ARG A 333 7.58 -9.96 -5.07
CA ARG A 333 9.01 -9.60 -5.03
C ARG A 333 9.39 -8.56 -6.09
N ARG A 334 8.86 -8.71 -7.30
CA ARG A 334 9.14 -7.83 -8.46
C ARG A 334 8.34 -6.53 -8.38
N ASN A 335 7.08 -6.62 -7.97
CA ASN A 335 6.22 -5.47 -7.69
C ASN A 335 6.29 -5.16 -6.19
N TRP A 336 7.33 -4.46 -5.75
CA TRP A 336 7.54 -4.21 -4.32
C TRP A 336 6.52 -3.25 -3.67
N LEU A 337 5.61 -2.66 -4.46
CA LEU A 337 4.42 -1.93 -4.01
C LEU A 337 3.13 -2.76 -4.03
N LEU A 338 3.21 -4.02 -4.47
CA LEU A 338 2.07 -4.92 -4.51
C LEU A 338 1.60 -5.24 -3.10
N GLN A 339 0.30 -5.11 -2.91
CA GLN A 339 -0.32 -5.15 -1.60
C GLN A 339 -0.59 -6.61 -1.16
N GLY A 340 -1.31 -6.79 -0.06
CA GLY A 340 -1.68 -8.12 0.47
C GLY A 340 -2.44 -8.97 -0.55
N VAL A 341 -2.28 -10.29 -0.44
CA VAL A 341 -2.79 -11.25 -1.42
C VAL A 341 -4.12 -11.83 -0.97
N HIS A 342 -5.10 -11.83 -1.88
CA HIS A 342 -6.43 -12.40 -1.71
C HIS A 342 -6.72 -13.34 -2.88
N ILE A 343 -7.16 -14.58 -2.62
CA ILE A 343 -7.29 -15.62 -3.66
C ILE A 343 -8.72 -16.15 -3.69
N PHE A 344 -9.48 -15.72 -4.69
CA PHE A 344 -10.78 -16.28 -5.03
C PHE A 344 -10.57 -17.54 -5.87
N LYS A 345 -11.15 -18.68 -5.46
CA LYS A 345 -11.06 -19.95 -6.20
C LYS A 345 -12.44 -20.45 -6.56
N HIS A 346 -12.56 -21.01 -7.76
CA HIS A 346 -13.79 -21.65 -8.23
C HIS A 346 -13.48 -22.90 -9.06
N LYS A 347 -14.39 -23.88 -9.02
CA LYS A 347 -14.33 -25.05 -9.88
C LYS A 347 -15.25 -24.79 -11.07
N LEU A 348 -14.68 -24.86 -12.27
CA LEU A 348 -15.38 -24.64 -13.52
C LEU A 348 -15.20 -25.92 -14.33
N ASP A 349 -16.21 -26.78 -14.44
CA ASP A 349 -16.10 -27.96 -15.31
C ASP A 349 -16.47 -27.57 -16.76
N ILE A 350 -15.46 -27.16 -17.53
CA ILE A 350 -15.63 -26.50 -18.83
C ILE A 350 -15.43 -27.53 -19.97
N SER A 351 -16.52 -28.13 -20.43
CA SER A 351 -16.51 -29.15 -21.50
C SER A 351 -16.29 -28.58 -22.91
N ARG A 352 -16.57 -27.30 -23.10
CA ARG A 352 -16.33 -26.48 -24.31
C ARG A 352 -15.83 -25.10 -23.90
N GLU A 353 -15.15 -24.39 -24.78
CA GLU A 353 -14.78 -22.98 -24.52
C GLU A 353 -16.02 -22.17 -24.11
N SER A 354 -15.88 -21.34 -23.07
CA SER A 354 -16.98 -20.59 -22.46
C SER A 354 -16.54 -19.20 -22.09
N ASP A 355 -17.41 -18.23 -22.34
CA ASP A 355 -17.24 -16.87 -21.84
C ASP A 355 -17.69 -16.78 -20.39
N ILE A 356 -16.89 -16.06 -19.60
CA ILE A 356 -17.11 -15.85 -18.18
C ILE A 356 -17.10 -14.35 -17.93
N THR A 357 -18.04 -13.92 -17.11
CA THR A 357 -18.10 -12.55 -16.61
C THR A 357 -17.78 -12.55 -15.14
N VAL A 358 -16.82 -11.73 -14.71
CA VAL A 358 -16.55 -11.48 -13.29
C VAL A 358 -16.83 -10.03 -12.95
N TRP A 359 -17.48 -9.81 -11.82
CA TRP A 359 -17.69 -8.48 -11.28
C TRP A 359 -17.55 -8.53 -9.78
N HIS A 360 -17.45 -7.36 -9.19
CA HIS A 360 -17.09 -7.25 -7.80
C HIS A 360 -18.05 -6.26 -7.14
N GLY A 361 -18.96 -6.81 -6.32
CA GLY A 361 -19.98 -6.03 -5.64
C GLY A 361 -19.39 -5.22 -4.49
N GLY A 362 -19.46 -3.89 -4.64
CA GLY A 362 -19.22 -2.91 -3.59
C GLY A 362 -17.76 -2.77 -3.15
N TYR A 363 -17.15 -1.59 -3.37
CA TYR A 363 -16.21 -1.01 -2.41
C TYR A 363 -16.22 0.52 -2.46
N TYR A 364 -16.57 1.11 -1.32
CA TYR A 364 -16.34 2.51 -0.98
C TYR A 364 -14.95 2.72 -0.36
N SER A 365 -14.01 1.80 -0.64
CA SER A 365 -12.72 1.73 0.02
C SER A 365 -11.60 2.25 -0.87
N SER A 366 -10.64 2.94 -0.24
CA SER A 366 -9.37 3.28 -0.87
C SER A 366 -8.49 2.06 -1.16
N SER A 367 -8.85 0.87 -0.65
CA SER A 367 -8.11 -0.39 -0.84
C SER A 367 -8.78 -1.37 -1.80
N ALA A 368 -9.58 -0.89 -2.76
CA ALA A 368 -10.25 -1.74 -3.75
C ALA A 368 -9.29 -2.54 -4.66
N PHE A 369 -9.80 -3.64 -5.25
CA PHE A 369 -9.05 -4.58 -6.08
C PHE A 369 -8.76 -4.10 -7.51
N VAL A 370 -7.88 -3.12 -7.64
CA VAL A 370 -7.41 -2.67 -8.95
C VAL A 370 -6.22 -3.51 -9.46
N GLN A 371 -5.49 -4.18 -8.58
CA GLN A 371 -4.45 -5.15 -8.96
C GLN A 371 -5.00 -6.58 -8.95
N ARG A 372 -4.85 -7.31 -10.05
CA ARG A 372 -5.26 -8.72 -10.12
C ARG A 372 -4.49 -9.54 -11.15
N ILE A 373 -4.56 -10.86 -10.97
CA ILE A 373 -4.22 -11.87 -11.97
C ILE A 373 -5.38 -12.87 -12.03
N ILE A 374 -5.85 -13.18 -13.23
CA ILE A 374 -6.85 -14.22 -13.48
C ILE A 374 -6.16 -15.43 -14.10
N GLN A 375 -6.36 -16.60 -13.50
CA GLN A 375 -5.71 -17.84 -13.91
C GLN A 375 -6.67 -19.02 -14.00
N THR A 376 -6.34 -19.95 -14.88
CA THR A 376 -7.06 -21.21 -15.09
C THR A 376 -6.13 -22.40 -14.92
N SER A 377 -6.69 -23.56 -14.57
CA SER A 377 -5.94 -24.80 -14.42
C SER A 377 -6.78 -26.03 -14.73
N LYS A 378 -6.12 -27.08 -15.22
CA LYS A 378 -6.74 -28.41 -15.45
C LYS A 378 -6.58 -29.35 -14.25
N ASP A 379 -5.55 -29.15 -13.44
CA ASP A 379 -5.13 -30.05 -12.36
C ASP A 379 -5.18 -29.38 -10.96
N GLY A 380 -5.39 -28.06 -10.91
CA GLY A 380 -5.37 -27.26 -9.68
C GLY A 380 -3.97 -26.93 -9.18
N LYS A 381 -2.92 -27.32 -9.92
CA LYS A 381 -1.50 -27.16 -9.56
C LYS A 381 -0.77 -26.29 -10.58
N SER A 382 -0.95 -26.57 -11.86
CA SER A 382 -0.36 -25.85 -12.97
C SER A 382 -1.32 -24.75 -13.41
N TRP A 383 -0.95 -23.49 -13.16
CA TRP A 383 -1.80 -22.33 -13.46
C TRP A 383 -1.33 -21.58 -14.70
N ARG A 384 -2.29 -21.22 -15.56
CA ARG A 384 -2.07 -20.35 -16.73
C ARG A 384 -2.80 -19.04 -16.53
N THR A 385 -2.09 -17.92 -16.62
CA THR A 385 -2.70 -16.59 -16.67
C THR A 385 -3.44 -16.38 -17.97
N ILE A 386 -4.65 -15.83 -17.86
CA ILE A 386 -5.49 -15.39 -18.98
C ILE A 386 -5.71 -13.87 -18.99
N GLU A 387 -5.67 -13.21 -17.84
CA GLU A 387 -5.75 -11.74 -17.69
C GLU A 387 -4.90 -11.29 -16.50
N SER A 388 -4.34 -10.09 -16.57
CA SER A 388 -3.59 -9.48 -15.47
C SER A 388 -3.48 -7.97 -15.67
N THR A 389 -3.50 -7.26 -14.56
CA THR A 389 -3.26 -5.81 -14.50
C THR A 389 -1.83 -5.47 -14.06
N LEU A 390 -1.02 -6.47 -13.73
CA LEU A 390 0.30 -6.28 -13.11
C LEU A 390 1.39 -5.91 -14.10
N GLU A 391 1.30 -6.29 -15.37
CA GLU A 391 2.35 -6.06 -16.37
C GLU A 391 2.54 -4.56 -16.61
N THR A 392 1.44 -3.85 -16.83
CA THR A 392 1.45 -2.39 -16.99
C THR A 392 1.84 -1.68 -15.70
N MET A 393 1.34 -2.15 -14.54
CA MET A 393 1.73 -1.60 -13.25
C MET A 393 3.25 -1.75 -13.02
N LEU A 394 3.79 -2.94 -13.25
CA LEU A 394 5.21 -3.24 -13.09
C LEU A 394 6.05 -2.36 -14.00
N ALA A 395 5.70 -2.26 -15.29
CA ALA A 395 6.45 -1.44 -16.24
C ALA A 395 6.47 0.04 -15.82
N ARG A 396 5.35 0.59 -15.34
CA ARG A 396 5.29 1.96 -14.83
C ARG A 396 6.10 2.15 -13.55
N LEU A 397 6.00 1.22 -12.59
CA LEU A 397 6.80 1.25 -11.36
C LEU A 397 8.30 1.24 -11.66
N GLN A 398 8.71 0.38 -12.59
CA GLN A 398 10.10 0.25 -13.01
C GLN A 398 10.61 1.50 -13.74
N LEU A 399 9.77 2.17 -14.56
CA LEU A 399 10.13 3.47 -15.15
C LEU A 399 10.36 4.54 -14.07
N LEU A 400 9.49 4.61 -13.07
CA LEU A 400 9.66 5.51 -11.92
C LEU A 400 10.94 5.18 -11.14
N GLU A 401 11.26 3.90 -10.93
CA GLU A 401 12.53 3.49 -10.31
C GLU A 401 13.74 3.96 -11.11
N ILE A 402 13.75 3.74 -12.44
CA ILE A 402 14.87 4.15 -13.31
C ILE A 402 15.03 5.68 -13.29
N MET A 403 13.93 6.43 -13.32
CA MET A 403 13.97 7.89 -13.15
C MET A 403 14.58 8.28 -11.80
N GLU A 404 14.15 7.64 -10.70
CA GLU A 404 14.71 7.92 -9.38
C GLU A 404 16.20 7.55 -9.32
N TRP A 405 16.64 6.46 -9.95
CA TRP A 405 18.06 6.11 -9.99
C TRP A 405 18.92 7.23 -10.56
N LEU A 406 18.42 7.90 -11.60
CA LEU A 406 19.05 9.07 -12.20
C LEU A 406 18.92 10.31 -11.31
N LEU A 407 17.77 10.54 -10.67
CA LEU A 407 17.47 11.73 -9.87
C LEU A 407 18.16 11.74 -8.49
N GLY A 408 18.31 10.57 -7.86
CA GLY A 408 18.68 10.44 -6.46
C GLY A 408 17.59 11.01 -5.54
N SER A 409 17.97 11.82 -4.57
CA SER A 409 17.05 12.46 -3.62
C SER A 409 16.46 13.80 -4.07
N LYS A 410 16.80 14.27 -5.28
CA LYS A 410 16.31 15.55 -5.83
C LYS A 410 15.33 15.28 -6.96
N TRP A 411 14.04 15.21 -6.62
CA TRP A 411 13.01 14.87 -7.60
C TRP A 411 12.65 16.06 -8.51
N SER A 412 12.14 15.75 -9.70
CA SER A 412 11.61 16.76 -10.63
C SER A 412 10.08 16.89 -10.44
N LYS A 413 9.51 17.99 -10.95
CA LYS A 413 8.04 18.16 -11.00
C LYS A 413 7.38 17.03 -11.80
N GLU A 414 7.93 16.71 -12.97
CA GLU A 414 7.41 15.65 -13.84
C GLU A 414 7.37 14.28 -13.13
N PHE A 415 8.50 13.86 -12.56
CA PHE A 415 8.57 12.62 -11.79
C PHE A 415 7.56 12.61 -10.63
N THR A 416 7.43 13.75 -9.94
CA THR A 416 6.52 13.87 -8.78
C THR A 416 5.06 13.73 -9.20
N HIS A 417 4.66 14.36 -10.30
CA HIS A 417 3.32 14.24 -10.84
C HIS A 417 3.04 12.80 -11.28
N GLN A 418 3.98 12.17 -12.00
CA GLN A 418 3.87 10.78 -12.44
C GLN A 418 3.78 9.79 -11.27
N LEU A 419 4.54 10.04 -10.20
CA LEU A 419 4.48 9.27 -8.96
C LEU A 419 3.09 9.38 -8.30
N GLY A 420 2.56 10.61 -8.17
CA GLY A 420 1.20 10.83 -7.65
C GLY A 420 0.15 10.10 -8.49
N HIS A 421 0.21 10.30 -9.80
CA HIS A 421 -0.69 9.64 -10.74
C HIS A 421 -0.62 8.12 -10.63
N PHE A 422 0.58 7.53 -10.58
CA PHE A 422 0.75 6.09 -10.40
C PHE A 422 0.10 5.60 -9.09
N MET A 423 0.34 6.31 -7.99
CA MET A 423 -0.16 5.94 -6.67
C MET A 423 -1.70 5.91 -6.62
N SER A 424 -2.39 6.90 -7.18
CA SER A 424 -3.86 6.94 -7.20
C SER A 424 -4.47 5.99 -8.23
N THR A 425 -3.89 5.90 -9.44
CA THR A 425 -4.37 4.98 -10.51
C THR A 425 -4.47 3.54 -9.98
N TYR A 426 -3.47 3.13 -9.21
CA TYR A 426 -3.34 1.79 -8.66
C TYR A 426 -3.69 1.70 -7.16
N ARG A 427 -4.32 2.73 -6.56
CA ARG A 427 -4.75 2.74 -5.15
C ARG A 427 -3.68 2.21 -4.18
N ILE A 428 -2.47 2.71 -4.33
CA ILE A 428 -1.31 2.22 -3.56
C ILE A 428 -1.41 2.76 -2.13
N SER A 429 -1.74 1.89 -1.16
CA SER A 429 -1.82 2.26 0.27
C SER A 429 -0.54 2.89 0.83
N HIS A 430 0.61 2.56 0.24
CA HIS A 430 1.91 3.16 0.59
C HIS A 430 2.05 4.65 0.26
N ALA A 431 1.11 5.27 -0.45
CA ALA A 431 1.08 6.71 -0.72
C ALA A 431 1.21 7.56 0.57
N ARG A 432 0.70 7.07 1.70
CA ARG A 432 0.87 7.72 3.01
C ARG A 432 2.35 7.94 3.36
N ALA A 433 3.20 6.95 3.09
CA ALA A 433 4.63 7.03 3.39
C ALA A 433 5.36 8.06 2.51
N VAL A 434 4.88 8.31 1.29
CA VAL A 434 5.51 9.22 0.33
C VAL A 434 5.52 10.66 0.84
N LYS A 435 4.50 11.12 1.59
CA LYS A 435 4.46 12.48 2.15
C LYS A 435 5.68 12.80 3.02
N GLY A 436 6.17 11.82 3.78
CA GLY A 436 7.38 11.97 4.59
C GLY A 436 8.63 12.28 3.76
N LEU A 437 8.67 11.82 2.51
CA LEU A 437 9.82 11.97 1.60
C LEU A 437 9.93 13.38 1.00
N PHE A 438 8.87 14.20 1.10
CA PHE A 438 8.89 15.60 0.65
C PHE A 438 9.45 16.58 1.69
N LYS A 439 9.88 16.11 2.87
CA LYS A 439 10.35 17.01 3.96
C LYS A 439 11.44 17.99 3.50
N THR A 440 12.32 17.58 2.59
CA THR A 440 13.41 18.39 2.03
C THR A 440 13.10 19.01 0.66
N GLN A 441 11.90 18.82 0.13
CA GLN A 441 11.45 19.25 -1.21
C GLN A 441 9.93 19.55 -1.19
N ARG A 442 9.51 20.36 -0.20
CA ARG A 442 8.09 20.60 0.10
C ARG A 442 7.35 21.31 -1.04
N GLU A 443 8.07 22.05 -1.86
CA GLU A 443 7.56 22.73 -3.05
C GLU A 443 6.98 21.77 -4.10
N LEU A 444 7.30 20.47 -4.01
CA LEU A 444 6.78 19.43 -4.90
C LEU A 444 5.47 18.80 -4.40
N LEU A 445 5.05 19.06 -3.16
CA LEU A 445 3.80 18.50 -2.61
C LEU A 445 2.55 18.84 -3.43
N PRO A 446 2.33 20.10 -3.88
CA PRO A 446 1.19 20.42 -4.73
C PRO A 446 1.18 19.61 -6.03
N ILE A 447 2.36 19.44 -6.65
CA ILE A 447 2.52 18.66 -7.89
C ILE A 447 2.20 17.17 -7.67
N PHE A 448 2.56 16.64 -6.50
CA PHE A 448 2.20 15.27 -6.12
C PHE A 448 0.68 15.12 -5.99
N PHE A 449 0.01 16.09 -5.35
CA PHE A 449 -1.45 16.07 -5.20
C PHE A 449 -2.19 16.27 -6.53
N GLU A 450 -1.69 17.12 -7.42
CA GLU A 450 -2.19 17.22 -8.81
C GLU A 450 -2.10 15.86 -9.53
N GLY A 451 -0.97 15.16 -9.36
CA GLY A 451 -0.81 13.80 -9.86
C GLY A 451 -1.83 12.83 -9.26
N ILE A 452 -2.04 12.86 -7.94
CA ILE A 452 -3.07 12.04 -7.26
C ILE A 452 -4.44 12.29 -7.89
N ASP A 453 -4.86 13.56 -8.00
CA ASP A 453 -6.17 13.94 -8.55
C ASP A 453 -6.33 13.46 -10.00
N SER A 454 -5.34 13.71 -10.86
CA SER A 454 -5.34 13.25 -12.24
C SER A 454 -5.46 11.73 -12.37
N GLY A 455 -4.71 10.97 -11.56
CA GLY A 455 -4.81 9.51 -11.58
C GLY A 455 -6.14 8.99 -10.99
N ALA A 456 -6.72 9.69 -10.01
CA ALA A 456 -7.99 9.32 -9.41
C ALA A 456 -9.16 9.48 -10.39
N GLN A 457 -9.11 10.51 -11.24
CA GLN A 457 -10.09 10.74 -12.31
C GLN A 457 -10.12 9.64 -13.37
N SER A 458 -9.13 8.74 -13.38
CA SER A 458 -9.06 7.64 -14.34
C SER A 458 -9.86 6.39 -13.92
N ALA A 459 -10.48 6.39 -12.74
CA ALA A 459 -11.41 5.34 -12.30
C ALA A 459 -12.78 5.48 -13.00
N LYS A 460 -13.32 4.35 -13.44
CA LYS A 460 -14.63 4.30 -14.12
C LYS A 460 -15.75 3.92 -13.15
N PHE A 461 -15.51 2.92 -12.32
CA PHE A 461 -16.50 2.30 -11.44
C PHE A 461 -16.27 2.62 -9.97
N LEU A 462 -15.01 2.78 -9.58
CA LEU A 462 -14.68 3.05 -8.19
C LEU A 462 -14.79 4.55 -7.85
N PRO A 463 -15.25 4.90 -6.64
CA PRO A 463 -15.24 6.28 -6.12
C PRO A 463 -13.84 6.90 -6.22
N ARG A 464 -13.71 8.17 -6.64
CA ARG A 464 -12.39 8.78 -6.80
C ARG A 464 -11.70 8.92 -5.44
N VAL A 465 -10.38 8.70 -5.41
CA VAL A 465 -9.58 8.87 -4.19
C VAL A 465 -8.97 10.25 -4.11
N THR A 466 -8.84 10.78 -2.90
CA THR A 466 -8.04 11.97 -2.61
C THR A 466 -6.90 11.63 -1.65
N TYR A 467 -5.96 12.55 -1.47
CA TYR A 467 -4.90 12.43 -0.47
C TYR A 467 -5.28 13.16 0.81
N ALA A 468 -5.44 12.42 1.91
CA ALA A 468 -5.72 12.95 3.24
C ALA A 468 -4.66 12.51 4.28
N ARG A 469 -4.92 12.76 5.56
CA ARG A 469 -4.02 12.38 6.67
C ARG A 469 -3.75 10.87 6.72
N HIS A 470 -4.72 10.07 6.30
CA HIS A 470 -4.66 8.61 6.27
C HIS A 470 -3.99 8.03 5.01
N GLY A 471 -3.56 8.88 4.06
CA GLY A 471 -3.03 8.45 2.77
C GLY A 471 -4.06 8.65 1.68
N LEU A 472 -4.26 7.64 0.82
CA LEU A 472 -5.35 7.66 -0.14
C LEU A 472 -6.65 7.26 0.55
N VAL A 473 -7.67 8.07 0.37
CA VAL A 473 -8.97 7.93 1.01
C VAL A 473 -10.07 8.20 0.00
N VAL A 474 -11.25 7.64 0.23
CA VAL A 474 -12.44 7.96 -0.58
C VAL A 474 -13.20 9.04 0.17
N PRO A 475 -13.26 10.28 -0.34
CA PRO A 475 -13.99 11.33 0.35
C PRO A 475 -15.50 11.07 0.26
N LEU A 476 -16.26 11.45 1.28
CA LEU A 476 -17.69 11.15 1.39
C LEU A 476 -18.52 11.70 0.23
N LYS A 477 -18.08 12.78 -0.44
CA LYS A 477 -18.73 13.29 -1.67
C LYS A 477 -18.76 12.31 -2.84
N GLU A 478 -17.87 11.31 -2.83
CA GLU A 478 -17.82 10.27 -3.87
C GLU A 478 -18.70 9.07 -3.49
N LEU A 479 -19.40 9.15 -2.37
CA LEU A 479 -20.29 8.13 -1.82
C LEU A 479 -21.74 8.63 -1.87
N ASP A 480 -22.68 7.70 -1.95
CA ASP A 480 -24.10 8.02 -1.80
C ASP A 480 -24.43 8.26 -0.32
N SER A 481 -24.86 9.47 0.02
CA SER A 481 -25.24 9.82 1.38
C SER A 481 -26.40 9.00 1.92
N GLU A 482 -27.33 8.54 1.08
CA GLU A 482 -28.43 7.67 1.54
C GLU A 482 -27.91 6.29 1.94
N PHE A 483 -26.98 5.74 1.16
CA PHE A 483 -26.27 4.51 1.50
C PHE A 483 -25.54 4.65 2.85
N LEU A 484 -24.79 5.75 3.05
CA LEU A 484 -24.08 6.00 4.30
C LEU A 484 -25.03 6.14 5.49
N ALA A 485 -26.13 6.88 5.33
CA ALA A 485 -27.14 7.05 6.37
C ALA A 485 -27.78 5.70 6.76
N LEU A 486 -28.08 4.84 5.77
CA LEU A 486 -28.59 3.49 6.03
C LEU A 486 -27.59 2.64 6.83
N ARG A 487 -26.29 2.67 6.48
CA ARG A 487 -25.25 1.94 7.22
C ARG A 487 -25.07 2.46 8.64
N MET A 488 -25.05 3.78 8.79
CA MET A 488 -25.01 4.45 10.09
C MET A 488 -26.20 4.02 10.96
N LYS A 489 -27.42 3.98 10.39
CA LYS A 489 -28.62 3.56 11.12
C LYS A 489 -28.54 2.11 11.58
N ARG A 490 -28.12 1.19 10.70
CA ARG A 490 -27.95 -0.22 11.04
C ARG A 490 -26.93 -0.42 12.16
N PHE A 491 -25.86 0.36 12.16
CA PHE A 491 -24.85 0.29 13.21
C PHE A 491 -25.38 0.85 14.54
N CYS A 492 -26.10 1.97 14.54
CA CYS A 492 -26.79 2.47 15.73
C CYS A 492 -27.77 1.45 16.30
N ASP A 493 -28.56 0.78 15.45
CA ASP A 493 -29.52 -0.24 15.86
C ASP A 493 -28.83 -1.47 16.45
N PHE A 494 -27.72 -1.91 15.85
CA PHE A 494 -26.88 -2.97 16.39
C PHE A 494 -26.36 -2.62 17.79
N ILE A 495 -25.80 -1.42 17.97
CA ILE A 495 -25.30 -0.96 19.27
C ILE A 495 -26.43 -0.96 20.30
N LYS A 496 -27.61 -0.48 19.92
CA LYS A 496 -28.78 -0.45 20.81
C LYS A 496 -29.27 -1.85 21.17
N SER A 497 -29.34 -2.77 20.20
CA SER A 497 -29.85 -4.13 20.42
C SER A 497 -28.91 -4.98 21.25
N CYS A 498 -27.60 -4.90 21.00
CA CYS A 498 -26.62 -5.75 21.67
C CYS A 498 -26.19 -5.19 23.02
N PHE A 499 -26.11 -3.85 23.17
CA PHE A 499 -25.52 -3.22 24.35
C PHE A 499 -26.46 -2.27 25.10
N GLY A 500 -27.67 -2.02 24.58
CA GLY A 500 -28.62 -1.09 25.19
C GLY A 500 -28.23 0.39 25.11
N LEU A 501 -27.14 0.72 24.42
CA LEU A 501 -26.58 2.07 24.32
C LEU A 501 -27.24 2.86 23.20
N ASP A 502 -27.45 4.16 23.45
CA ASP A 502 -27.94 5.10 22.45
C ASP A 502 -26.75 5.78 21.77
N ALA A 503 -26.39 5.30 20.58
CA ALA A 503 -25.40 5.96 19.72
C ALA A 503 -25.96 7.27 19.15
N PHE A 504 -25.10 8.27 19.02
CA PHE A 504 -25.44 9.59 18.50
C PHE A 504 -24.34 10.17 17.60
N LEU A 505 -24.72 11.09 16.71
CA LEU A 505 -23.82 11.75 15.77
C LEU A 505 -22.85 12.68 16.52
N CYS A 506 -21.57 12.69 16.14
CA CYS A 506 -20.60 13.64 16.69
C CYS A 506 -19.64 14.19 15.61
N TYR A 507 -18.80 15.14 16.01
CA TYR A 507 -17.72 15.72 15.22
C TYR A 507 -18.08 16.08 13.76
N GLY A 508 -17.28 15.66 12.77
CA GLY A 508 -17.42 16.05 11.37
C GLY A 508 -18.77 15.59 10.79
N THR A 509 -19.22 14.40 11.20
CA THR A 509 -20.52 13.85 10.83
C THR A 509 -21.68 14.72 11.32
N LEU A 510 -21.70 15.07 12.62
CA LEU A 510 -22.72 15.97 13.17
C LEU A 510 -22.66 17.37 12.54
N LEU A 511 -21.45 17.91 12.38
CA LEU A 511 -21.23 19.24 11.82
C LEU A 511 -21.79 19.33 10.40
N GLY A 512 -21.46 18.36 9.54
CA GLY A 512 -21.97 18.31 8.17
C GLY A 512 -23.50 18.23 8.16
N ILE A 513 -24.07 17.21 8.82
CA ILE A 513 -25.52 16.98 8.80
C ILE A 513 -26.28 18.18 9.35
N TYR A 514 -25.81 18.80 10.44
CA TYR A 514 -26.50 19.92 11.07
C TYR A 514 -26.34 21.24 10.31
N ARG A 515 -25.12 21.56 9.85
CA ARG A 515 -24.81 22.86 9.22
C ARG A 515 -25.09 22.86 7.72
N ASP A 516 -24.67 21.81 7.03
CA ASP A 516 -24.65 21.72 5.56
C ASP A 516 -25.79 20.85 5.02
N GLY A 517 -26.53 20.14 5.90
CA GLY A 517 -27.65 19.27 5.53
C GLY A 517 -27.22 17.93 4.92
N ASP A 518 -25.92 17.65 4.86
CA ASP A 518 -25.32 16.43 4.34
C ASP A 518 -23.94 16.21 4.96
N PHE A 519 -23.31 15.05 4.73
CA PHE A 519 -21.93 14.82 5.18
C PHE A 519 -20.97 15.88 4.63
N LEU A 520 -19.89 16.16 5.38
CA LEU A 520 -18.84 17.06 4.88
C LEU A 520 -18.21 16.46 3.62
N PRO A 521 -18.19 17.17 2.47
CA PRO A 521 -17.78 16.58 1.19
C PRO A 521 -16.35 16.01 1.15
N HIS A 522 -15.47 16.52 2.02
CA HIS A 522 -14.05 16.20 2.05
C HIS A 522 -13.65 15.23 3.16
N ASP A 523 -14.55 14.89 4.08
CA ASP A 523 -14.33 13.87 5.11
C ASP A 523 -14.16 12.49 4.47
N ASP A 524 -13.59 11.55 5.21
CA ASP A 524 -13.38 10.16 4.79
C ASP A 524 -13.94 9.11 5.76
N ASP A 525 -14.53 9.53 6.88
CA ASP A 525 -15.06 8.67 7.93
C ASP A 525 -16.43 9.15 8.44
N VAL A 526 -17.08 8.29 9.24
CA VAL A 526 -18.33 8.59 9.94
C VAL A 526 -18.11 8.42 11.43
N ASP A 527 -18.42 9.47 12.18
CA ASP A 527 -18.20 9.58 13.61
C ASP A 527 -19.51 9.41 14.40
N LEU A 528 -19.55 8.38 15.23
CA LEU A 528 -20.60 8.17 16.23
C LEU A 528 -20.00 8.19 17.63
N ALA A 529 -20.84 8.49 18.62
CA ALA A 529 -20.46 8.42 20.01
C ALA A 529 -21.51 7.68 20.85
N VAL A 530 -21.07 7.13 21.98
CA VAL A 530 -21.91 6.59 23.06
C VAL A 530 -21.47 7.17 24.39
N ILE A 531 -22.42 7.38 25.30
CA ILE A 531 -22.12 7.81 26.67
C ILE A 531 -22.12 6.57 27.59
N VAL A 532 -21.01 6.34 28.28
CA VAL A 532 -20.82 5.21 29.18
C VAL A 532 -20.27 5.68 30.53
N ASP A 533 -20.53 4.94 31.60
CA ASP A 533 -19.95 5.21 32.92
C ASP A 533 -18.57 4.56 33.02
N LEU A 534 -17.56 5.31 33.44
CA LEU A 534 -16.25 4.74 33.76
C LEU A 534 -16.33 4.03 35.13
N PRO A 535 -16.11 2.71 35.22
CA PRO A 535 -16.13 2.02 36.49
C PRO A 535 -15.07 2.58 37.46
N GLU A 536 -15.36 2.56 38.77
CA GLU A 536 -14.40 3.06 39.76
C GLU A 536 -13.12 2.21 39.76
N GLY A 537 -11.96 2.88 39.65
CA GLY A 537 -10.65 2.23 39.60
C GLY A 537 -10.18 1.86 38.18
N GLU A 538 -11.06 1.93 37.18
CA GLU A 538 -10.70 1.65 35.80
C GLU A 538 -10.13 2.87 35.08
N THR A 539 -9.36 2.61 34.02
CA THR A 539 -8.89 3.63 33.10
C THR A 539 -9.75 3.62 31.84
N TYR A 540 -9.82 4.74 31.12
CA TYR A 540 -10.51 4.73 29.82
C TYR A 540 -9.91 3.71 28.84
N ARG A 541 -8.62 3.39 28.97
CA ARG A 541 -7.95 2.40 28.12
C ARG A 541 -8.46 1.00 28.41
N SER A 542 -8.47 0.58 29.67
CA SER A 542 -8.95 -0.76 30.06
C SER A 542 -10.43 -0.95 29.72
N GLU A 543 -11.25 0.09 29.92
CA GLU A 543 -12.67 0.00 29.55
C GLU A 543 -12.87 0.03 28.01
N SER A 544 -12.08 0.77 27.25
CA SER A 544 -12.12 0.68 25.77
C SER A 544 -11.66 -0.69 25.26
N GLU A 545 -10.73 -1.37 25.94
CA GLU A 545 -10.35 -2.76 25.64
C GLU A 545 -11.50 -3.74 25.94
N ASN A 546 -12.19 -3.54 27.07
CA ASN A 546 -13.40 -4.30 27.42
C ASN A 546 -14.51 -4.13 26.37
N TRP A 547 -14.73 -2.91 25.88
CA TRP A 547 -15.68 -2.68 24.78
C TRP A 547 -15.24 -3.32 23.46
N LEU A 548 -13.95 -3.29 23.15
CA LEU A 548 -13.42 -4.01 21.99
C LEU A 548 -13.76 -5.49 22.07
N GLU A 549 -13.52 -6.14 23.21
CA GLU A 549 -13.85 -7.55 23.43
C GLU A 549 -15.35 -7.83 23.28
N LYS A 550 -16.21 -6.97 23.83
CA LYS A 550 -17.68 -7.09 23.71
C LYS A 550 -18.16 -7.00 22.25
N PHE A 551 -17.63 -6.05 21.48
CA PHE A 551 -17.99 -5.94 20.06
C PHE A 551 -17.49 -7.14 19.25
N GLU A 552 -16.29 -7.64 19.54
CA GLU A 552 -15.74 -8.81 18.87
C GLU A 552 -16.55 -10.08 19.18
N GLN A 553 -17.08 -10.23 20.40
CA GLN A 553 -18.00 -11.32 20.78
C GLN A 553 -19.30 -11.29 19.99
N GLU A 554 -19.81 -10.11 19.65
CA GLU A 554 -20.99 -9.90 18.80
C GLU A 554 -20.67 -9.94 17.29
N GLY A 555 -19.43 -10.31 16.93
CA GLY A 555 -19.02 -10.52 15.54
C GLY A 555 -18.58 -9.26 14.80
N VAL A 556 -18.45 -8.12 15.48
CA VAL A 556 -17.90 -6.89 14.89
C VAL A 556 -16.42 -6.79 15.24
N LYS A 557 -15.57 -6.88 14.22
CA LYS A 557 -14.13 -6.66 14.42
C LYS A 557 -13.90 -5.18 14.72
N CYS A 558 -13.03 -4.93 15.69
CA CYS A 558 -12.74 -3.59 16.16
C CYS A 558 -11.22 -3.36 16.29
N ARG A 559 -10.82 -2.10 16.31
CA ARG A 559 -9.45 -1.71 16.61
C ARG A 559 -9.39 -0.39 17.37
N LEU A 560 -8.58 -0.36 18.41
CA LEU A 560 -8.15 0.89 19.04
C LEU A 560 -6.95 1.46 18.26
N PRO A 561 -7.04 2.67 17.67
CA PRO A 561 -6.01 3.17 16.78
C PRO A 561 -4.75 3.61 17.52
N THR A 562 -4.87 4.11 18.74
CA THR A 562 -3.74 4.51 19.60
C THR A 562 -4.00 4.15 21.07
N PRO A 563 -2.94 4.02 21.90
CA PRO A 563 -3.09 3.74 23.35
C PRO A 563 -3.89 4.80 24.12
N THR A 564 -3.95 6.02 23.62
CA THR A 564 -4.58 7.17 24.29
C THR A 564 -5.91 7.57 23.67
N SER A 565 -6.38 6.85 22.65
CA SER A 565 -7.64 7.18 22.00
C SER A 565 -8.85 6.65 22.77
N LEU A 566 -9.92 7.43 22.76
CA LEU A 566 -11.28 7.07 23.16
C LEU A 566 -12.16 6.68 21.97
N ASN A 567 -11.60 6.58 20.76
CA ASN A 567 -12.32 6.01 19.60
C ASN A 567 -11.94 4.54 19.36
N MET A 568 -12.88 3.84 18.77
CA MET A 568 -12.76 2.47 18.30
C MET A 568 -13.18 2.43 16.83
N HIS A 569 -12.26 1.99 15.97
CA HIS A 569 -12.55 1.76 14.56
C HIS A 569 -13.33 0.46 14.46
N CYS A 570 -14.57 0.53 14.00
CA CYS A 570 -15.51 -0.58 13.93
C CYS A 570 -15.68 -1.01 12.47
N TYR A 571 -15.29 -2.25 12.15
CA TYR A 571 -15.40 -2.81 10.80
C TYR A 571 -16.79 -3.45 10.63
N PHE A 572 -17.79 -2.63 10.28
CA PHE A 572 -19.20 -3.03 10.23
C PHE A 572 -19.70 -3.21 8.80
N GLU A 573 -20.25 -4.38 8.48
CA GLU A 573 -20.79 -4.70 7.14
C GLU A 573 -19.83 -4.33 5.99
N ASP A 574 -20.22 -3.40 5.11
CA ASP A 574 -19.48 -2.91 3.95
C ASP A 574 -18.92 -1.48 4.12
N PHE A 575 -19.08 -0.84 5.29
CA PHE A 575 -18.57 0.51 5.59
C PHE A 575 -18.07 0.64 7.04
N ASP A 576 -16.83 1.08 7.20
CA ASP A 576 -16.18 1.19 8.52
C ASP A 576 -16.62 2.48 9.24
N MET A 577 -16.80 2.43 10.56
CA MET A 577 -17.30 3.54 11.38
C MET A 577 -16.36 3.80 12.56
N ASP A 578 -16.24 5.05 12.99
CA ASP A 578 -15.53 5.41 14.22
C ASP A 578 -16.54 5.60 15.36
N LEU A 579 -16.37 4.83 16.44
CA LEU A 579 -17.19 4.91 17.65
C LEU A 579 -16.39 5.51 18.81
N PHE A 580 -16.82 6.66 19.31
CA PHE A 580 -16.21 7.37 20.42
C PHE A 580 -16.92 7.07 21.73
N PHE A 581 -16.14 6.78 22.77
CA PHE A 581 -16.63 6.64 24.13
C PHE A 581 -16.55 7.98 24.86
N ILE A 582 -17.71 8.50 25.27
CA ILE A 582 -17.83 9.65 26.16
C ILE A 582 -18.06 9.13 27.57
N TYR A 583 -17.09 9.36 28.46
CA TYR A 583 -17.12 8.79 29.79
C TYR A 583 -17.74 9.75 30.81
N ARG A 584 -18.75 9.28 31.53
CA ARG A 584 -19.17 9.85 32.81
C ARG A 584 -18.23 9.32 33.89
N ILE A 585 -17.62 10.22 34.65
CA ILE A 585 -16.75 9.83 35.77
C ILE A 585 -17.56 10.00 37.05
N PRO A 586 -17.68 8.98 37.92
CA PRO A 586 -18.54 9.04 39.11
C PRO A 586 -18.31 10.25 40.03
N LYS A 587 -17.07 10.74 40.11
CA LYS A 587 -16.68 11.90 40.93
C LYS A 587 -16.92 13.26 40.26
N LYS A 588 -17.41 13.29 39.01
CA LYS A 588 -17.56 14.49 38.15
C LYS A 588 -18.96 14.58 37.53
N GLN A 589 -19.97 14.72 38.37
CA GLN A 589 -21.38 14.61 37.98
C GLN A 589 -21.88 15.61 36.92
N LYS A 590 -21.21 16.77 36.78
CA LYS A 590 -21.56 17.83 35.82
C LYS A 590 -20.74 17.79 34.54
N SER A 591 -19.89 16.79 34.38
CA SER A 591 -18.92 16.74 33.29
C SER A 591 -18.82 15.35 32.69
N VAL A 592 -18.33 15.31 31.46
CA VAL A 592 -17.94 14.10 30.76
C VAL A 592 -16.51 14.23 30.24
N TRP A 593 -15.89 13.11 29.89
CA TRP A 593 -14.57 13.03 29.29
C TRP A 593 -14.66 12.51 27.86
N THR A 594 -14.13 13.27 26.91
CA THR A 594 -14.17 12.92 25.48
C THR A 594 -13.00 13.54 24.70
N HIS A 595 -12.79 13.09 23.46
CA HIS A 595 -11.87 13.72 22.52
C HIS A 595 -12.39 15.06 22.03
N MET A 596 -11.51 16.06 22.04
CA MET A 596 -11.78 17.39 21.54
C MET A 596 -10.63 17.86 20.63
N GLU A 597 -10.42 19.17 20.51
CA GLU A 597 -9.44 19.78 19.61
C GLU A 597 -8.01 19.23 19.78
N GLY A 598 -7.34 19.01 18.64
CA GLY A 598 -6.00 18.42 18.61
C GLY A 598 -5.92 16.98 19.12
N TYR A 599 -7.03 16.22 19.08
CA TYR A 599 -7.12 14.84 19.59
C TYR A 599 -6.87 14.75 21.10
N LYS A 600 -7.07 15.85 21.83
CA LYS A 600 -6.88 15.90 23.28
C LYS A 600 -8.13 15.39 23.98
N THR A 601 -7.93 14.51 24.94
CA THR A 601 -9.00 14.09 25.85
C THR A 601 -9.14 15.09 26.98
N ARG A 602 -10.32 15.70 27.17
CA ARG A 602 -10.55 16.69 28.23
C ARG A 602 -11.95 16.64 28.84
N GLU A 603 -12.09 17.35 29.97
CA GLU A 603 -13.37 17.62 30.64
C GLU A 603 -14.25 18.51 29.75
N VAL A 604 -15.52 18.14 29.59
CA VAL A 604 -16.55 18.91 28.88
C VAL A 604 -17.83 18.92 29.73
N LYS A 605 -18.62 19.99 29.65
CA LYS A 605 -19.88 20.06 30.39
C LYS A 605 -20.85 18.98 29.91
N ARG A 606 -21.46 18.27 30.86
CA ARG A 606 -22.38 17.15 30.61
C ARG A 606 -23.68 17.60 29.94
N ASP A 607 -24.14 18.80 30.24
CA ASP A 607 -25.37 19.39 29.69
C ASP A 607 -25.30 19.70 28.19
N LEU A 608 -24.10 19.69 27.59
CA LEU A 608 -23.96 19.74 26.13
C LEU A 608 -24.44 18.45 25.46
N PHE A 609 -24.37 17.32 26.17
CA PHE A 609 -24.67 16.00 25.63
C PHE A 609 -26.02 15.47 26.10
N GLU A 610 -26.37 15.65 27.38
CA GLU A 610 -27.51 14.97 28.00
C GLU A 610 -28.67 15.93 28.37
N PRO A 611 -29.94 15.52 28.15
CA PRO A 611 -30.36 14.33 27.40
C PRO A 611 -30.04 14.47 25.91
N LEU A 612 -29.89 13.35 25.20
CA LEU A 612 -29.70 13.37 23.74
C LEU A 612 -30.94 13.96 23.05
N SER A 613 -30.73 14.58 21.88
CA SER A 613 -31.78 15.15 21.04
C SER A 613 -31.89 14.37 19.71
N PRO A 614 -33.07 14.27 19.09
CA PRO A 614 -33.20 13.61 17.79
C PRO A 614 -32.90 14.57 16.62
N ILE A 615 -32.42 14.03 15.50
CA ILE A 615 -32.34 14.69 14.20
C ILE A 615 -32.74 13.70 13.09
N ASP A 616 -33.49 14.16 12.10
CA ASP A 616 -33.84 13.35 10.94
C ASP A 616 -32.87 13.62 9.78
N PHE A 617 -32.35 12.55 9.19
CA PHE A 617 -31.41 12.63 8.07
C PHE A 617 -31.64 11.47 7.10
N LYS A 618 -31.83 11.78 5.81
CA LYS A 618 -32.07 10.81 4.72
C LYS A 618 -33.13 9.74 5.06
N GLY A 619 -34.21 10.15 5.74
CA GLY A 619 -35.32 9.26 6.10
C GLY A 619 -35.12 8.40 7.36
N PHE A 620 -34.00 8.56 8.06
CA PHE A 620 -33.73 7.91 9.34
C PHE A 620 -33.66 8.94 10.46
N SER A 621 -34.04 8.53 11.67
CA SER A 621 -33.89 9.35 12.88
C SER A 621 -32.63 8.91 13.64
N PHE A 622 -31.81 9.88 14.02
CA PHE A 622 -30.56 9.70 14.75
C PHE A 622 -30.57 10.52 16.04
N ASN A 623 -29.80 10.09 17.03
CA ASN A 623 -29.54 10.93 18.20
C ASN A 623 -28.40 11.92 17.92
N THR A 624 -28.38 13.03 18.63
CA THR A 624 -27.34 14.05 18.68
C THR A 624 -27.05 14.45 20.13
N PRO A 625 -26.00 15.24 20.40
CA PRO A 625 -25.87 15.91 21.69
C PRO A 625 -27.11 16.75 21.98
N GLY A 626 -27.48 16.86 23.26
CA GLY A 626 -28.62 17.65 23.74
C GLY A 626 -28.58 19.11 23.31
N ASN A 627 -27.38 19.70 23.26
CA ASN A 627 -27.13 21.04 22.74
C ASN A 627 -26.09 21.00 21.60
N ILE A 628 -26.57 20.84 20.38
CA ILE A 628 -25.74 20.71 19.16
C ILE A 628 -24.82 21.93 18.99
N GLU A 629 -25.37 23.15 18.97
CA GLU A 629 -24.58 24.38 18.75
C GLU A 629 -23.54 24.58 19.85
N GLY A 630 -23.92 24.33 21.12
CA GLY A 630 -23.01 24.42 22.25
C GLY A 630 -21.84 23.43 22.15
N PHE A 631 -22.11 22.18 21.73
CA PHE A 631 -21.08 21.19 21.50
C PHE A 631 -20.17 21.54 20.31
N LEU A 632 -20.74 21.95 19.17
CA LEU A 632 -19.96 22.35 17.99
C LEU A 632 -19.09 23.59 18.29
N GLN A 633 -19.61 24.57 19.03
CA GLN A 633 -18.84 25.73 19.48
C GLN A 633 -17.72 25.34 20.43
N ASP A 634 -17.94 24.42 21.37
CA ASP A 634 -16.89 23.95 22.29
C ASP A 634 -15.79 23.16 21.54
N ARG A 635 -16.16 22.43 20.47
CA ARG A 635 -15.24 21.59 19.68
C ARG A 635 -14.45 22.36 18.63
N TYR A 636 -15.07 23.30 17.94
CA TYR A 636 -14.54 23.99 16.75
C TYR A 636 -14.32 25.50 16.98
N GLY A 637 -14.76 26.04 18.11
CA GLY A 637 -14.66 27.46 18.44
C GLY A 637 -15.81 28.31 17.87
N LEU A 638 -15.81 29.61 18.17
CA LEU A 638 -16.88 30.55 17.76
C LEU A 638 -17.10 30.64 16.25
N GLY A 639 -16.10 30.28 15.44
CA GLY A 639 -16.16 30.32 13.98
C GLY A 639 -16.75 29.08 13.31
N TRP A 640 -17.23 28.08 14.06
CA TRP A 640 -17.63 26.76 13.54
C TRP A 640 -18.70 26.79 12.42
N VAL A 641 -19.52 27.84 12.41
CA VAL A 641 -20.56 28.09 11.38
C VAL A 641 -19.97 28.40 10.01
N THR A 642 -18.71 28.82 9.94
CA THR A 642 -18.01 29.12 8.68
C THR A 642 -16.93 28.07 8.45
N PRO A 643 -16.91 27.38 7.29
CA PRO A 643 -15.84 26.45 6.97
C PRO A 643 -14.46 27.10 7.06
N ASP A 644 -13.58 26.54 7.88
CA ASP A 644 -12.17 26.95 7.99
C ASP A 644 -11.27 25.87 7.34
N PRO A 645 -10.76 26.09 6.11
CA PRO A 645 -9.91 25.13 5.43
C PRO A 645 -8.53 24.96 6.09
N THR A 646 -8.22 25.75 7.12
CA THR A 646 -6.98 25.68 7.89
C THR A 646 -7.15 25.03 9.27
N PHE A 647 -8.36 24.59 9.65
CA PHE A 647 -8.64 24.04 10.99
C PHE A 647 -7.75 22.85 11.37
N GLU A 648 -7.32 22.05 10.37
CA GLU A 648 -6.45 20.88 10.59
C GLU A 648 -4.94 21.15 10.44
N LEU A 649 -4.53 22.37 10.08
CA LEU A 649 -3.12 22.76 9.96
C LEU A 649 -2.51 23.07 11.33
#